data_AF-A0A328AQF8-F1
#
_entry.id   AF-A0A328AQF8-F1
#
_cell.length_a   1.000
_cell.length_b   1.000
_cell.length_c   1.000
_cell.angle_alpha   90.00
_cell.angle_beta   90.00
_cell.angle_gamma   90.00
#
_symmetry.space_group_name_H-M   'P 1'
#
loop_
_entity.id
_entity.type
_entity.pdbx_description
1 polymer ?
#
loop_
_entity_poly.entity_id
_entity_poly.type
_entity_poly.pdbx_seq_one_letter_code
_entity_poly.pdbx_strand_id
1 'polypeptide(L)'
;MLEIRTLAAAGNRARLLASIDRTLSLIATVQNPQLARLTIACALSDVIEALRGAGEIERAYGLYKAAGVQIGEALPATSLDHATWRLREAELLQQIGQGAAAGQVLDLALAALAAIQVSAEVKEPMLARAGRLKAGLTDAEETLGGAFGGSGEVDRLASVALAEADPALRARKLAQLGKAIRVDADGAGAARWRRPGLLDQRLIGLVLTHTDDRSLDAETAFALHQLAGRTGPSFDAEALTRLASAKDEITRRTTHQMLRLTARRDRLVRQQIQGVALRMLEPPSSAAILQHDIARRQLIADFDRRIAAAEAQLGDPAAISLVSLRQLQTVLGPDEAVLALSKTAGGHALLCVRRDGAMQSYAPVNAARLRLDGRLVQAALTAGHAPSEDADSQYPVEAAVRLYDVLIRPFEPCLKPGDRLIWLSGTAGAPVPLAALPASAPPKLQRGYDLGAGDWLVKRHAISYAGSAGVILASRTGGGTGGDLDFLGVGDPVLGGSTAAGEDATKVVLRGLRSGVRLDGLEPLPETRDELEASAKGFRSSRLLLQGQATERGWRQEMVGAYRYLSFATHGLIRDDLQGLAEPALVFTPVSAADPNDDGLLTASEIADLNLRARFVALSACNTANFDMTQMAQDLPALSSAFAVAGTPSTLGTLWPVNSETGKQVVTGLFARLRDQGLGPAEALAQAQRSFLAAPPSRAYLHPRFWAPFVILGDGTPPAAAETAKPALSGVEVLTERGGEVLSLAQAPGGVAARLIADKDADGRQAAAVRLASGSGSELWREATADGASRVLVQLDAGLLSGGYALTPAGRYAPKLTLLKPDGARAGETLGAGLASVDAFPMAAARLDGEQAVVAVGELNLRDAPGAGGGRLHLLAVGADLRPRGLFTVSTPAAEAIESATVTPLGNRLLVTVTYVGATVLPLEGLDDYDAATCRPQRATLIELRDLATGQTLAAQTFDGVSVIAAVAQGRGVWLGGARRTPCGEDRAVVLALDDKLAPRTLYEDANLGASQVRTLALTPGGAFAAASKANVTDYRAPDVAAAARADPYALRPFPDTYSGLLVTLDRRGRPSTPRLLDSGSNIYVTTALAQPSGEILVGGAVAGQAAIFKLRER
;
A
#
# COMPACT_ATOMS: atom_id res chain seq x y z
N MET A 1 42.74 8.59 -48.43
CA MET A 1 42.16 9.94 -48.26
C MET A 1 41.94 10.66 -49.59
N LEU A 2 42.98 11.15 -50.28
CA LEU A 2 42.83 11.82 -51.58
C LEU A 2 42.14 10.91 -52.63
N GLU A 3 42.54 9.64 -52.68
CA GLU A 3 41.91 8.60 -53.54
C GLU A 3 40.42 8.37 -53.21
N ILE A 4 40.03 8.36 -51.93
CA ILE A 4 38.63 8.21 -51.52
C ILE A 4 37.81 9.41 -52.00
N ARG A 5 38.33 10.64 -51.82
CA ARG A 5 37.64 11.87 -52.26
C ARG A 5 37.48 11.93 -53.77
N THR A 6 38.50 11.54 -54.55
CA THR A 6 38.42 11.50 -56.01
C THR A 6 37.50 10.38 -56.52
N LEU A 7 37.55 9.20 -55.93
CA LEU A 7 36.66 8.08 -56.31
C LEU A 7 35.19 8.35 -55.95
N ALA A 8 34.94 9.02 -54.82
CA ALA A 8 33.60 9.48 -54.44
C ALA A 8 33.05 10.50 -55.44
N ALA A 9 33.87 11.48 -55.86
CA ALA A 9 33.47 12.45 -56.87
C ALA A 9 33.26 11.83 -58.27
N ALA A 10 34.03 10.79 -58.61
CA ALA A 10 33.90 10.06 -59.88
C ALA A 10 32.77 9.03 -59.92
N GLY A 11 32.07 8.79 -58.80
CA GLY A 11 30.94 7.85 -58.73
C GLY A 11 31.28 6.36 -58.88
N ASN A 12 32.56 5.97 -58.78
CA ASN A 12 32.98 4.57 -58.94
C ASN A 12 32.86 3.78 -57.62
N ARG A 13 31.63 3.32 -57.30
CA ARG A 13 31.28 2.67 -56.02
C ARG A 13 32.17 1.48 -55.68
N ALA A 14 32.48 0.60 -56.63
CA ALA A 14 33.28 -0.60 -56.37
C ALA A 14 34.73 -0.27 -55.97
N ARG A 15 35.38 0.66 -56.68
CA ARG A 15 36.73 1.11 -56.31
C ARG A 15 36.74 1.93 -55.03
N LEU A 16 35.70 2.71 -54.78
CA LEU A 16 35.53 3.49 -53.56
C LEU A 16 35.49 2.59 -52.32
N LEU A 17 34.64 1.56 -52.31
CA LEU A 17 34.54 0.61 -51.20
C LEU A 17 35.85 -0.15 -50.98
N ALA A 18 36.55 -0.56 -52.05
CA ALA A 18 37.86 -1.19 -51.94
C ALA A 18 38.95 -0.23 -51.39
N SER A 19 38.88 1.07 -51.67
CA SER A 19 39.79 2.07 -51.06
C SER A 19 39.44 2.35 -49.60
N ILE A 20 38.15 2.32 -49.24
CA ILE A 20 37.67 2.43 -47.85
C ILE A 20 38.17 1.25 -47.01
N ASP A 21 37.98 0.01 -47.47
CA ASP A 21 38.41 -1.18 -46.72
C ASP A 21 39.93 -1.22 -46.53
N ARG A 22 40.70 -0.83 -47.55
CA ARG A 22 42.16 -0.65 -47.44
C ARG A 22 42.53 0.42 -46.40
N THR A 23 41.80 1.53 -46.38
CA THR A 23 42.05 2.63 -45.43
C THR A 23 41.74 2.21 -43.99
N LEU A 24 40.64 1.49 -43.76
CA LEU A 24 40.30 0.95 -42.44
C LEU A 24 41.33 -0.09 -41.95
N SER A 25 41.80 -0.95 -42.85
CA SER A 25 42.87 -1.91 -42.54
C SER A 25 44.20 -1.22 -42.21
N LEU A 26 44.55 -0.16 -42.92
CA LEU A 26 45.73 0.66 -42.61
C LEU A 26 45.60 1.36 -41.24
N ILE A 27 44.43 1.91 -40.92
CA ILE A 27 44.17 2.52 -39.60
C ILE A 27 44.33 1.48 -38.48
N ALA A 28 43.81 0.27 -38.68
CA ALA A 28 43.90 -0.82 -37.71
C ALA A 28 45.33 -1.33 -37.48
N THR A 29 46.26 -1.06 -38.41
CA THR A 29 47.65 -1.55 -38.36
C THR A 29 48.65 -0.47 -37.89
N VAL A 30 48.18 0.72 -37.51
CA VAL A 30 49.05 1.78 -36.97
C VAL A 30 49.60 1.35 -35.61
N GLN A 31 50.93 1.19 -35.52
CA GLN A 31 51.61 0.70 -34.31
C GLN A 31 51.51 1.64 -33.10
N ASN A 32 51.31 2.95 -33.32
CA ASN A 32 51.13 3.93 -32.25
C ASN A 32 50.01 4.93 -32.59
N PRO A 33 48.73 4.54 -32.40
CA PRO A 33 47.58 5.33 -32.86
C PRO A 33 47.42 6.66 -32.10
N GLN A 34 47.99 6.79 -30.90
CA GLN A 34 47.91 8.03 -30.11
C GLN A 34 48.73 9.17 -30.72
N LEU A 35 49.87 8.88 -31.36
CA LEU A 35 50.69 9.87 -32.06
C LEU A 35 50.08 10.34 -33.38
N ALA A 36 49.11 9.58 -33.92
CA ALA A 36 48.42 9.88 -35.17
C ALA A 36 46.91 10.19 -34.95
N ARG A 37 46.51 10.54 -33.71
CA ARG A 37 45.10 10.66 -33.31
C ARG A 37 44.28 11.60 -34.20
N LEU A 38 44.84 12.76 -34.56
CA LEU A 38 44.18 13.73 -35.46
C LEU A 38 44.02 13.16 -36.87
N THR A 39 45.07 12.57 -37.42
CA THR A 39 45.07 11.98 -38.78
C THR A 39 44.09 10.82 -38.89
N ILE A 40 44.02 9.98 -37.86
CA ILE A 40 43.06 8.87 -37.77
C ILE A 40 41.64 9.41 -37.67
N ALA A 41 41.39 10.44 -36.86
CA ALA A 41 40.07 11.05 -36.72
C ALA A 41 39.57 11.68 -38.03
N CYS A 42 40.42 12.44 -38.73
CA CYS A 42 40.07 12.98 -40.06
C CYS A 42 39.84 11.86 -41.09
N ALA A 43 40.62 10.77 -41.02
CA ALA A 43 40.46 9.64 -41.91
C ALA A 43 39.14 8.89 -41.70
N LEU A 44 38.78 8.62 -40.45
CA LEU A 44 37.51 7.97 -40.11
C LEU A 44 36.31 8.88 -40.44
N SER A 45 36.42 10.18 -40.19
CA SER A 45 35.39 11.16 -40.57
C SER A 45 35.10 11.15 -42.08
N ASP A 46 36.13 11.12 -42.93
CA ASP A 46 35.94 11.01 -44.39
C ASP A 46 35.45 9.63 -44.84
N VAL A 47 35.86 8.55 -44.17
CA VAL A 47 35.36 7.20 -44.48
C VAL A 47 33.87 7.10 -44.17
N ILE A 48 33.42 7.62 -43.02
CA ILE A 48 32.00 7.65 -42.64
C ILE A 48 31.19 8.44 -43.69
N GLU A 49 31.69 9.60 -44.11
CA GLU A 49 31.04 10.40 -45.14
C GLU A 49 31.01 9.71 -46.51
N ALA A 50 32.10 9.03 -46.90
CA ALA A 50 32.16 8.30 -48.16
C ALA A 50 31.23 7.07 -48.17
N LEU A 51 31.12 6.35 -47.06
CA LEU A 51 30.15 5.27 -46.88
C LEU A 51 28.71 5.80 -46.98
N ARG A 52 28.42 6.91 -46.30
CA ARG A 52 27.12 7.57 -46.34
C ARG A 52 26.75 8.00 -47.76
N GLY A 53 27.66 8.68 -48.47
CA GLY A 53 27.47 9.11 -49.86
C GLY A 53 27.32 7.95 -50.86
N ALA A 54 27.88 6.78 -50.55
CA ALA A 54 27.71 5.56 -51.35
C ALA A 54 26.42 4.77 -51.04
N GLY A 55 25.60 5.23 -50.07
CA GLY A 55 24.38 4.55 -49.63
C GLY A 55 24.60 3.41 -48.63
N GLU A 56 25.81 3.25 -48.08
CA GLU A 56 26.15 2.23 -47.08
C GLU A 56 25.86 2.74 -45.65
N ILE A 57 24.60 3.13 -45.40
CA ILE A 57 24.20 3.84 -44.17
C ILE A 57 24.46 3.01 -42.91
N GLU A 58 24.16 1.72 -42.93
CA GLU A 58 24.42 0.80 -41.80
C GLU A 58 25.91 0.69 -41.46
N ARG A 59 26.78 0.63 -42.48
CA ARG A 59 28.25 0.57 -42.27
C ARG A 59 28.77 1.92 -41.74
N ALA A 60 28.26 3.03 -42.28
CA ALA A 60 28.59 4.37 -41.79
C ALA A 60 28.16 4.55 -40.32
N TYR A 61 26.96 4.10 -39.96
CA TYR A 61 26.44 4.19 -38.60
C TYR A 61 27.14 3.24 -37.63
N GLY A 62 27.47 2.03 -38.05
CA GLY A 62 28.27 1.09 -37.26
C GLY A 62 29.66 1.66 -36.93
N LEU A 63 30.32 2.28 -37.91
CA LEU A 63 31.61 2.94 -37.70
C LEU A 63 31.49 4.20 -36.83
N TYR A 64 30.41 4.97 -37.00
CA TYR A 64 30.07 6.09 -36.11
C TYR A 64 29.87 5.65 -34.66
N LYS A 65 29.12 4.58 -34.39
CA LYS A 65 28.97 4.04 -33.03
C LYS A 65 30.29 3.61 -32.42
N ALA A 66 31.19 3.04 -33.22
CA ALA A 66 32.46 2.53 -32.75
C ALA A 66 33.50 3.64 -32.47
N ALA A 67 33.49 4.73 -33.24
CA ALA A 67 34.58 5.72 -33.22
C ALA A 67 34.13 7.20 -33.12
N GLY A 68 32.83 7.49 -33.16
CA GLY A 68 32.30 8.86 -33.30
C GLY A 68 32.67 9.79 -32.14
N VAL A 69 32.62 9.29 -30.91
CA VAL A 69 33.06 10.03 -29.71
C VAL A 69 34.55 10.34 -29.80
N GLN A 70 35.36 9.35 -30.15
CA GLN A 70 36.82 9.49 -30.25
C GLN A 70 37.23 10.44 -31.39
N ILE A 71 36.50 10.46 -32.50
CA ILE A 71 36.68 11.44 -33.59
C ILE A 71 36.39 12.85 -33.07
N GLY A 72 35.25 13.04 -32.38
CA GLY A 72 34.86 14.34 -31.81
C GLY A 72 35.87 14.89 -30.80
N GLU A 73 36.42 14.04 -29.94
CA GLU A 73 37.43 14.42 -28.95
C GLU A 73 38.83 14.66 -29.55
N ALA A 74 39.16 13.96 -30.64
CA ALA A 74 40.45 14.07 -31.31
C ALA A 74 40.59 15.37 -32.13
N LEU A 75 39.48 15.92 -32.61
CA LEU A 75 39.45 17.13 -33.44
C LEU A 75 39.29 18.38 -32.55
N PRO A 76 40.17 19.39 -32.65
CA PRO A 76 40.06 20.60 -31.83
C PRO A 76 38.73 21.33 -32.06
N ALA A 77 38.03 21.70 -30.99
CA ALA A 77 36.68 22.28 -31.08
C ALA A 77 36.58 23.55 -31.95
N THR A 78 37.69 24.30 -32.11
CA THR A 78 37.80 25.50 -32.95
C THR A 78 38.48 25.26 -34.29
N SER A 79 38.44 24.02 -34.81
CA SER A 79 39.02 23.64 -36.10
C SER A 79 37.97 23.39 -37.16
N LEU A 80 38.34 23.64 -38.42
CA LEU A 80 37.49 23.36 -39.58
C LEU A 80 37.10 21.86 -39.67
N ASP A 81 38.01 20.97 -39.29
CA ASP A 81 37.76 19.53 -39.28
C ASP A 81 36.71 19.13 -38.24
N HIS A 82 36.71 19.77 -37.06
CA HIS A 82 35.69 19.54 -36.03
C HIS A 82 34.30 20.01 -36.48
N ALA A 83 34.20 21.22 -37.04
CA ALA A 83 32.95 21.72 -37.62
C ALA A 83 32.43 20.82 -38.75
N THR A 84 33.34 20.35 -39.62
CA THR A 84 33.02 19.43 -40.72
C THR A 84 32.52 18.09 -40.21
N TRP A 85 33.15 17.53 -39.17
CA TRP A 85 32.72 16.29 -38.54
C TRP A 85 31.30 16.42 -37.95
N ARG A 86 31.03 17.48 -37.18
CA ARG A 86 29.70 17.68 -36.57
C ARG A 86 28.59 17.82 -37.62
N LEU A 87 28.84 18.48 -38.74
CA LEU A 87 27.87 18.53 -39.84
C LEU A 87 27.58 17.14 -40.43
N ARG A 88 28.61 16.32 -40.64
CA ARG A 88 28.46 14.95 -41.15
C ARG A 88 27.75 14.03 -40.17
N GLU A 89 28.03 14.19 -38.88
CA GLU A 89 27.37 13.47 -37.79
C GLU A 89 25.88 13.80 -37.76
N ALA A 90 25.52 15.09 -37.81
CA ALA A 90 24.12 15.51 -37.84
C ALA A 90 23.38 14.98 -39.08
N GLU A 91 24.03 14.96 -40.25
CA GLU A 91 23.47 14.38 -41.48
C GLU A 91 23.23 12.87 -41.38
N LEU A 92 24.18 12.13 -40.83
CA LEU A 92 24.04 10.69 -40.64
C LEU A 92 22.89 10.39 -39.66
N LEU A 93 22.80 11.13 -38.55
CA LEU A 93 21.74 11.01 -37.55
C LEU A 93 20.36 11.34 -38.12
N GLN A 94 20.26 12.39 -38.95
CA GLN A 94 19.00 12.73 -39.63
C GLN A 94 18.57 11.63 -40.61
N GLN A 95 19.51 11.08 -41.38
CA GLN A 95 19.21 10.01 -42.36
C GLN A 95 18.72 8.70 -41.72
N ILE A 96 19.11 8.40 -40.49
CA ILE A 96 18.63 7.22 -39.74
C ILE A 96 17.39 7.52 -38.86
N GLY A 97 16.77 8.69 -39.02
CA GLY A 97 15.55 9.07 -38.29
C GLY A 97 15.76 9.60 -36.87
N GLN A 98 17.00 9.94 -36.46
CA GLN A 98 17.31 10.51 -35.14
C GLN A 98 17.32 12.04 -35.16
N GLY A 99 16.18 12.66 -35.51
CA GLY A 99 16.07 14.11 -35.73
C GLY A 99 16.49 14.98 -34.54
N ALA A 100 16.09 14.63 -33.31
CA ALA A 100 16.46 15.40 -32.11
C ALA A 100 17.98 15.38 -31.83
N ALA A 101 18.62 14.22 -32.00
CA ALA A 101 20.07 14.09 -31.86
C ALA A 101 20.81 14.84 -32.99
N ALA A 102 20.28 14.77 -34.21
CA ALA A 102 20.79 15.54 -35.35
C ALA A 102 20.73 17.05 -35.11
N GLY A 103 19.64 17.56 -34.51
CA GLY A 103 19.49 18.97 -34.13
C GLY A 103 20.54 19.42 -33.12
N GLN A 104 20.74 18.66 -32.04
CA GLN A 104 21.76 18.96 -31.03
C GLN A 104 23.18 19.00 -31.63
N VAL A 105 23.51 18.04 -32.49
CA VAL A 105 24.81 18.00 -33.16
C VAL A 105 24.97 19.14 -34.17
N LEU A 106 23.89 19.53 -34.85
CA LEU A 106 23.88 20.66 -35.78
C LEU A 106 24.16 21.99 -35.06
N ASP A 107 23.62 22.18 -33.85
CA ASP A 107 23.91 23.36 -33.04
C ASP A 107 25.39 23.42 -32.62
N LEU A 108 25.98 22.27 -32.27
CA LEU A 108 27.43 22.16 -32.02
C LEU A 108 28.25 22.51 -33.27
N ALA A 109 27.79 22.10 -34.45
CA ALA A 109 28.45 22.42 -35.72
C ALA A 109 28.39 23.93 -36.02
N LEU A 110 27.23 24.56 -35.82
CA LEU A 110 27.04 26.00 -36.01
C LEU A 110 27.85 26.83 -35.02
N ALA A 111 27.92 26.40 -33.75
CA ALA A 111 28.78 27.01 -32.74
C ALA A 111 30.27 26.92 -33.11
N ALA A 112 30.73 25.76 -33.58
CA ALA A 112 32.10 25.58 -34.05
C ALA A 112 32.40 26.47 -35.26
N LEU A 113 31.49 26.53 -36.25
CA LEU A 113 31.61 27.43 -37.41
C LEU A 113 31.67 28.91 -37.01
N ALA A 114 30.89 29.33 -36.02
CA ALA A 114 30.92 30.69 -35.50
C ALA A 114 32.30 31.05 -34.89
N ALA A 115 32.94 30.10 -34.22
CA ALA A 115 34.21 30.29 -33.53
C ALA A 115 35.46 30.25 -34.43
N ILE A 116 35.38 29.73 -35.67
CA ILE A 116 36.53 29.60 -36.57
C ILE A 116 36.76 30.89 -37.40
N GLN A 117 38.01 31.35 -37.45
CA GLN A 117 38.48 32.44 -38.33
C GLN A 117 38.99 31.89 -39.68
N VAL A 118 38.10 31.75 -40.66
CA VAL A 118 38.41 31.36 -42.05
C VAL A 118 37.73 32.32 -43.04
N SER A 119 38.17 32.35 -44.30
CA SER A 119 37.56 33.19 -45.34
C SER A 119 36.09 32.83 -45.56
N ALA A 120 35.29 33.81 -45.98
CA ALA A 120 33.87 33.61 -46.31
C ALA A 120 33.68 32.51 -47.37
N GLU A 121 34.61 32.41 -48.32
CA GLU A 121 34.62 31.39 -49.38
C GLU A 121 34.63 29.94 -48.85
N VAL A 122 35.23 29.70 -47.67
CA VAL A 122 35.25 28.39 -47.01
C VAL A 122 34.04 28.19 -46.10
N LYS A 123 33.57 29.27 -45.46
CA LYS A 123 32.51 29.22 -44.44
C LYS A 123 31.10 29.15 -45.02
N GLU A 124 30.84 29.85 -46.12
CA GLU A 124 29.53 29.95 -46.77
C GLU A 124 28.96 28.58 -47.24
N PRO A 125 29.74 27.69 -47.90
CA PRO A 125 29.22 26.37 -48.28
C PRO A 125 28.81 25.49 -47.10
N MET A 126 29.50 25.63 -45.96
CA MET A 126 29.21 24.88 -44.74
C MET A 126 27.96 25.41 -44.03
N LEU A 127 27.78 26.73 -44.00
CA LEU A 127 26.56 27.36 -43.50
C LEU A 127 25.34 27.03 -44.37
N ALA A 128 25.50 27.03 -45.70
CA ALA A 128 24.46 26.59 -46.63
C ALA A 128 24.09 25.11 -46.42
N ARG A 129 25.07 24.26 -46.14
CA ARG A 129 24.86 22.84 -45.80
C ARG A 129 24.09 22.68 -44.48
N ALA A 130 24.48 23.41 -43.44
CA ALA A 130 23.78 23.46 -42.17
C ALA A 130 22.32 23.96 -42.30
N GLY A 131 22.10 24.98 -43.14
CA GLY A 131 20.77 25.53 -43.42
C GLY A 131 19.82 24.52 -44.06
N ARG A 132 20.29 23.71 -45.03
CA ARG A 132 19.50 22.62 -45.62
C ARG A 132 19.16 21.54 -44.60
N LEU A 133 20.10 21.21 -43.71
CA LEU A 133 19.88 20.25 -42.65
C LEU A 133 18.79 20.72 -41.69
N LYS A 134 18.88 21.98 -41.28
CA LYS A 134 17.91 22.63 -40.39
C LYS A 134 16.52 22.64 -40.99
N ALA A 135 16.38 22.96 -42.28
CA ALA A 135 15.10 22.93 -42.98
C ALA A 135 14.46 21.53 -43.00
N GLY A 136 15.26 20.48 -43.21
CA GLY A 136 14.77 19.09 -43.14
C GLY A 136 14.47 18.59 -41.73
N LEU A 137 14.97 19.25 -40.68
CA LEU A 137 14.63 18.96 -39.29
C LEU A 137 13.32 19.66 -38.87
N THR A 138 13.08 20.88 -39.35
CA THR A 138 11.84 21.62 -39.07
C THR A 138 10.58 20.95 -39.65
N ASP A 139 10.67 20.33 -40.83
CA ASP A 139 9.55 19.57 -41.41
C ASP A 139 9.23 18.28 -40.61
N ALA A 140 10.26 17.67 -39.98
CA ALA A 140 10.08 16.54 -39.08
C ALA A 140 9.55 16.96 -37.70
N GLU A 141 9.91 18.16 -37.22
CA GLU A 141 9.43 18.74 -35.96
C GLU A 141 7.95 19.13 -36.01
N GLU A 142 7.42 19.63 -37.13
CA GLU A 142 5.98 19.90 -37.30
C GLU A 142 5.15 18.60 -37.31
N THR A 143 5.71 17.53 -37.87
CA THR A 143 5.05 16.21 -37.93
C THR A 143 5.12 15.47 -36.58
N LEU A 144 6.18 15.70 -35.79
CA LEU A 144 6.37 15.10 -34.46
C LEU A 144 5.76 15.92 -33.31
N GLY A 145 5.52 17.22 -33.49
CA GLY A 145 4.81 18.07 -32.53
C GLY A 145 3.34 17.66 -32.31
N GLY A 146 2.75 16.95 -33.27
CA GLY A 146 1.46 16.28 -33.12
C GLY A 146 1.51 14.92 -32.40
N ALA A 147 2.70 14.30 -32.30
CA ALA A 147 2.88 12.95 -31.76
C ALA A 147 3.41 12.91 -30.32
N PHE A 148 3.99 13.99 -29.80
CA PHE A 148 4.45 14.11 -28.41
C PHE A 148 3.85 15.35 -27.74
N GLY A 149 2.85 15.16 -26.88
CA GLY A 149 2.18 16.26 -26.16
C GLY A 149 3.02 16.92 -25.06
N GLY A 150 2.58 18.09 -24.59
CA GLY A 150 2.87 18.74 -23.28
C GLY A 150 4.33 19.04 -22.89
N SER A 151 5.17 18.02 -22.74
CA SER A 151 6.50 18.11 -22.10
C SER A 151 7.52 18.93 -22.88
N GLY A 152 7.34 19.09 -24.20
CA GLY A 152 8.27 19.84 -25.06
C GLY A 152 8.36 21.33 -24.73
N GLU A 153 7.31 21.94 -24.14
CA GLU A 153 7.32 23.37 -23.81
C GLU A 153 8.21 23.66 -22.59
N VAL A 154 8.16 22.83 -21.55
CA VAL A 154 9.00 22.98 -20.35
C VAL A 154 10.48 22.87 -20.73
N ASP A 155 10.85 21.86 -21.52
CA ASP A 155 12.24 21.61 -21.90
C ASP A 155 12.79 22.73 -22.81
N ARG A 156 11.94 23.28 -23.69
CA ARG A 156 12.26 24.47 -24.50
C ARG A 156 12.49 25.70 -23.64
N LEU A 157 11.57 26.01 -22.72
CA LEU A 157 11.69 27.17 -21.82
C LEU A 157 12.90 27.05 -20.89
N ALA A 158 13.19 25.84 -20.40
CA ALA A 158 14.37 25.55 -19.60
C ALA A 158 15.65 25.85 -20.39
N SER A 159 15.74 25.38 -21.63
CA SER A 159 16.91 25.62 -22.50
C SER A 159 17.11 27.11 -22.76
N VAL A 160 16.04 27.85 -23.06
CA VAL A 160 16.08 29.30 -23.30
C VAL A 160 16.44 30.09 -22.04
N ALA A 161 15.97 29.67 -20.87
CA ALA A 161 16.30 30.31 -19.60
C ALA A 161 17.77 30.06 -19.20
N LEU A 162 18.28 28.84 -19.42
CA LEU A 162 19.66 28.47 -19.10
C LEU A 162 20.69 29.14 -20.04
N ALA A 163 20.33 29.37 -21.30
CA ALA A 163 21.19 30.03 -22.28
C ALA A 163 21.20 31.58 -22.15
N GLU A 164 20.25 32.17 -21.43
CA GLU A 164 20.15 33.62 -21.28
C GLU A 164 21.32 34.18 -20.47
N ALA A 165 22.09 35.12 -21.00
CA ALA A 165 23.26 35.69 -20.33
C ALA A 165 22.91 36.84 -19.38
N ASP A 166 21.84 37.60 -19.69
CA ASP A 166 21.40 38.73 -18.86
C ASP A 166 20.69 38.23 -17.58
N PRO A 167 21.16 38.59 -16.37
CA PRO A 167 20.57 38.10 -15.12
C PRO A 167 19.10 38.49 -14.92
N ALA A 168 18.70 39.70 -15.31
CA ALA A 168 17.32 40.18 -15.14
C ALA A 168 16.37 39.50 -16.14
N LEU A 169 16.82 39.31 -17.37
CA LEU A 169 16.06 38.58 -18.39
C LEU A 169 16.00 37.08 -18.06
N ARG A 170 17.09 36.50 -17.54
CA ARG A 170 17.16 35.13 -17.05
C ARG A 170 16.15 34.90 -15.93
N ALA A 171 16.08 35.80 -14.94
CA ALA A 171 15.12 35.72 -13.84
C ALA A 171 13.66 35.72 -14.35
N ARG A 172 13.33 36.60 -15.32
CA ARG A 172 11.99 36.62 -15.93
C ARG A 172 11.66 35.33 -16.69
N LYS A 173 12.63 34.77 -17.42
CA LYS A 173 12.48 33.51 -18.16
C LYS A 173 12.34 32.31 -17.22
N LEU A 174 13.08 32.30 -16.11
CA LEU A 174 12.94 31.28 -15.05
C LEU A 174 11.56 31.37 -14.37
N ALA A 175 11.02 32.57 -14.16
CA ALA A 175 9.66 32.73 -13.65
C ALA A 175 8.60 32.19 -14.62
N GLN A 176 8.78 32.42 -15.94
CA GLN A 176 7.93 31.83 -16.97
C GLN A 176 8.04 30.30 -16.98
N LEU A 177 9.25 29.76 -16.87
CA LEU A 177 9.49 28.32 -16.73
C LEU A 177 8.76 27.75 -15.51
N GLY A 178 8.83 28.42 -14.35
CA GLY A 178 8.11 28.01 -13.15
C GLY A 178 6.60 27.90 -13.35
N LYS A 179 6.00 28.89 -14.04
CA LYS A 179 4.58 28.87 -14.41
C LYS A 179 4.24 27.72 -15.35
N ALA A 180 5.08 27.48 -16.35
CA ALA A 180 4.90 26.36 -17.27
C ALA A 180 5.00 25.01 -16.56
N ILE A 181 5.97 24.84 -15.65
CA ILE A 181 6.11 23.63 -14.82
C ILE A 181 4.83 23.40 -14.00
N ARG A 182 4.29 24.44 -13.34
CA ARG A 182 3.03 24.31 -12.58
C ARG A 182 1.87 23.87 -13.47
N VAL A 183 1.67 24.53 -14.61
CA VAL A 183 0.58 24.23 -15.54
C VAL A 183 0.71 22.81 -16.11
N ASP A 184 1.92 22.39 -16.45
CA ASP A 184 2.20 21.03 -16.95
C ASP A 184 1.98 19.97 -15.85
N ALA A 185 2.35 20.27 -14.60
CA ALA A 185 2.13 19.39 -13.45
C ALA A 185 0.64 19.21 -13.11
N ASP A 186 -0.19 20.23 -13.31
CA ASP A 186 -1.65 20.15 -13.13
C ASP A 186 -2.38 19.54 -14.36
N GLY A 187 -1.68 19.34 -15.49
CA GLY A 187 -2.26 18.94 -16.77
C GLY A 187 -1.63 17.69 -17.40
N ALA A 188 -1.23 17.80 -18.66
CA ALA A 188 -0.74 16.66 -19.47
C ALA A 188 0.58 16.04 -18.96
N GLY A 189 1.40 16.79 -18.22
CA GLY A 189 2.65 16.34 -17.65
C GLY A 189 2.56 15.74 -16.24
N ALA A 190 1.36 15.57 -15.66
CA ALA A 190 1.17 15.11 -14.29
C ALA A 190 1.93 13.81 -13.94
N ALA A 191 2.13 12.91 -14.91
CA ALA A 191 2.92 11.69 -14.72
C ALA A 191 4.43 11.96 -14.52
N ARG A 192 5.02 12.92 -15.24
CA ARG A 192 6.44 13.34 -15.10
C ARG A 192 6.68 13.93 -13.71
N TRP A 193 5.80 14.84 -13.29
CA TRP A 193 5.94 15.58 -12.03
C TRP A 193 5.52 14.79 -10.79
N ARG A 194 4.96 13.59 -10.96
CA ARG A 194 4.71 12.62 -9.87
C ARG A 194 6.02 12.10 -9.26
N ARG A 195 7.04 11.88 -10.09
CA ARG A 195 8.38 11.48 -9.66
C ARG A 195 9.43 12.27 -10.46
N PRO A 196 9.60 13.56 -10.16
CA PRO A 196 10.52 14.41 -10.91
C PRO A 196 11.93 13.82 -10.85
N GLY A 197 12.55 13.68 -12.03
CA GLY A 197 13.91 13.17 -12.12
C GLY A 197 14.93 14.13 -11.51
N LEU A 198 16.19 13.71 -11.46
CA LEU A 198 17.28 14.56 -10.96
C LEU A 198 17.39 15.89 -11.74
N LEU A 199 17.17 15.87 -13.06
CA LEU A 199 17.19 17.08 -13.88
C LEU A 199 16.01 18.01 -13.55
N ASP A 200 14.80 17.45 -13.44
CA ASP A 200 13.59 18.21 -13.06
C ASP A 200 13.77 18.88 -11.70
N GLN A 201 14.34 18.15 -10.72
CA GLN A 201 14.67 18.66 -9.39
C GLN A 201 15.66 19.83 -9.44
N ARG A 202 16.67 19.77 -10.33
CA ARG A 202 17.61 20.89 -10.53
C ARG A 202 16.95 22.08 -11.19
N LEU A 203 16.07 21.86 -12.16
CA LEU A 203 15.31 22.93 -12.82
C LEU A 203 14.38 23.63 -11.84
N ILE A 204 13.59 22.90 -11.06
CA ILE A 204 12.75 23.45 -9.99
C ILE A 204 13.61 24.27 -9.02
N GLY A 205 14.75 23.72 -8.58
CA GLY A 205 15.67 24.41 -7.69
C GLY A 205 16.22 25.73 -8.27
N LEU A 206 16.51 25.78 -9.57
CA LEU A 206 16.97 27.00 -10.26
C LEU A 206 15.88 28.06 -10.41
N VAL A 207 14.62 27.65 -10.57
CA VAL A 207 13.49 28.59 -10.53
C VAL A 207 13.34 29.17 -9.12
N LEU A 208 13.45 28.32 -8.10
CA LEU A 208 13.30 28.69 -6.70
C LEU A 208 14.45 29.56 -6.14
N THR A 209 15.60 29.70 -6.83
CA THR A 209 16.64 30.69 -6.41
C THR A 209 16.19 32.14 -6.60
N HIS A 210 15.08 32.38 -7.31
CA HIS A 210 14.53 33.71 -7.61
C HIS A 210 13.15 33.88 -6.95
N THR A 211 13.07 33.62 -5.64
CA THR A 211 11.83 33.54 -4.84
C THR A 211 11.34 34.86 -4.25
N ASP A 212 11.78 36.02 -4.73
CA ASP A 212 11.20 37.28 -4.24
C ASP A 212 9.81 37.57 -4.85
N ASP A 213 8.99 38.34 -4.14
CA ASP A 213 7.61 38.66 -4.55
C ASP A 213 7.51 39.45 -5.87
N ARG A 214 8.64 39.90 -6.44
CA ARG A 214 8.69 40.63 -7.72
C ARG A 214 8.99 39.72 -8.91
N SER A 215 9.65 38.57 -8.70
CA SER A 215 10.01 37.63 -9.76
C SER A 215 9.10 36.41 -9.85
N LEU A 216 8.60 35.86 -8.73
CA LEU A 216 7.78 34.64 -8.73
C LEU A 216 6.55 34.80 -7.84
N ASP A 217 5.35 34.58 -8.39
CA ASP A 217 4.12 34.66 -7.60
C ASP A 217 4.02 33.53 -6.56
N ALA A 218 3.39 33.83 -5.42
CA ALA A 218 3.33 32.92 -4.27
C ALA A 218 2.65 31.58 -4.56
N GLU A 219 1.65 31.55 -5.46
CA GLU A 219 0.99 30.31 -5.88
C GLU A 219 1.97 29.40 -6.63
N THR A 220 2.70 29.95 -7.60
CA THR A 220 3.71 29.21 -8.37
C THR A 220 4.87 28.77 -7.49
N ALA A 221 5.35 29.61 -6.58
CA ALA A 221 6.38 29.23 -5.62
C ALA A 221 5.93 28.10 -4.70
N PHE A 222 4.70 28.17 -4.17
CA PHE A 222 4.13 27.12 -3.33
C PHE A 222 4.01 25.79 -4.07
N ALA A 223 3.55 25.81 -5.32
CA ALA A 223 3.53 24.64 -6.20
C ALA A 223 4.93 24.04 -6.41
N LEU A 224 5.94 24.87 -6.71
CA LEU A 224 7.32 24.41 -6.90
C LEU A 224 7.95 23.87 -5.62
N HIS A 225 7.66 24.45 -4.45
CA HIS A 225 8.09 23.91 -3.16
C HIS A 225 7.50 22.52 -2.89
N GLN A 226 6.23 22.30 -3.24
CA GLN A 226 5.60 20.98 -3.17
C GLN A 226 6.27 19.97 -4.11
N LEU A 227 6.60 20.37 -5.35
CA LEU A 227 7.30 19.51 -6.32
C LEU A 227 8.75 19.21 -5.91
N ALA A 228 9.47 20.20 -5.37
CA ALA A 228 10.85 20.04 -4.88
C ALA A 228 10.94 19.04 -3.71
N GLY A 229 9.87 18.89 -2.93
CA GLY A 229 9.78 17.90 -1.85
C GLY A 229 9.66 16.44 -2.34
N ARG A 230 9.41 16.21 -3.64
CA ARG A 230 9.22 14.87 -4.23
C ARG A 230 10.55 14.22 -4.62
N THR A 231 11.35 13.76 -3.65
CA THR A 231 12.64 13.10 -3.89
C THR A 231 12.65 11.62 -3.50
N GLY A 232 13.17 10.73 -4.36
CA GLY A 232 13.57 9.34 -4.02
C GLY A 232 12.51 8.23 -4.23
N PRO A 233 12.81 6.97 -3.85
CA PRO A 233 11.88 5.82 -3.89
C PRO A 233 10.83 5.85 -2.77
N SER A 234 10.48 7.03 -2.27
CA SER A 234 9.43 7.21 -1.28
C SER A 234 8.12 6.71 -1.88
N PHE A 235 7.63 5.61 -1.32
CA PHE A 235 6.47 4.93 -1.86
C PHE A 235 5.19 5.78 -1.70
N ASP A 236 5.22 6.85 -0.88
CA ASP A 236 4.01 7.20 -0.14
C ASP A 236 3.53 8.67 -0.16
N ALA A 237 4.33 9.75 -0.07
CA ALA A 237 3.80 11.11 0.26
C ALA A 237 2.49 11.58 -0.45
N GLU A 238 2.33 11.30 -1.75
CA GLU A 238 1.10 11.57 -2.52
C GLU A 238 0.07 10.43 -2.52
N ALA A 239 0.55 9.18 -2.50
CA ALA A 239 -0.27 7.99 -2.29
C ALA A 239 -1.07 8.12 -0.99
N LEU A 240 -0.43 8.67 0.05
CA LEU A 240 -1.04 8.93 1.34
C LEU A 240 -2.04 10.05 1.29
N THR A 241 -1.77 11.11 0.53
CA THR A 241 -2.73 12.21 0.35
C THR A 241 -3.97 11.71 -0.37
N ARG A 242 -3.80 10.89 -1.43
CA ARG A 242 -4.91 10.25 -2.15
C ARG A 242 -5.74 9.36 -1.22
N LEU A 243 -5.08 8.51 -0.46
CA LEU A 243 -5.70 7.62 0.52
C LEU A 243 -6.41 8.38 1.66
N ALA A 244 -5.80 9.46 2.16
CA ALA A 244 -6.39 10.32 3.18
C ALA A 244 -7.58 11.15 2.64
N SER A 245 -7.59 11.45 1.34
CA SER A 245 -8.71 12.13 0.66
C SER A 245 -9.88 11.20 0.31
N ALA A 246 -9.72 9.88 0.45
CA ALA A 246 -10.79 8.93 0.19
C ALA A 246 -11.96 9.16 1.16
N LYS A 247 -13.15 9.42 0.59
CA LYS A 247 -14.35 9.83 1.35
C LYS A 247 -15.04 8.69 2.08
N ASP A 248 -14.74 7.45 1.69
CA ASP A 248 -15.31 6.24 2.25
C ASP A 248 -14.28 5.09 2.23
N GLU A 249 -14.56 4.04 3.00
CA GLU A 249 -13.67 2.91 3.20
C GLU A 249 -13.43 2.08 1.94
N ILE A 250 -14.41 2.03 1.05
CA ILE A 250 -14.32 1.28 -0.21
C ILE A 250 -13.37 2.02 -1.15
N THR A 251 -13.54 3.33 -1.34
CA THR A 251 -12.63 4.18 -2.12
C THR A 251 -11.20 4.14 -1.57
N ARG A 252 -11.05 4.16 -0.23
CA ARG A 252 -9.74 4.04 0.43
C ARG A 252 -9.07 2.70 0.08
N ARG A 253 -9.79 1.60 0.18
CA ARG A 253 -9.27 0.26 -0.16
C ARG A 253 -8.94 0.10 -1.63
N THR A 254 -9.78 0.59 -2.54
CA THR A 254 -9.49 0.61 -3.97
C THR A 254 -8.19 1.36 -4.25
N THR A 255 -7.97 2.48 -3.56
CA THR A 255 -6.72 3.25 -3.65
C THR A 255 -5.53 2.46 -3.10
N HIS A 256 -5.66 1.74 -1.98
CA HIS A 256 -4.62 0.86 -1.44
C HIS A 256 -4.20 -0.22 -2.44
N GLN A 257 -5.20 -0.89 -3.04
CA GLN A 257 -4.97 -1.93 -4.02
C GLN A 257 -4.24 -1.38 -5.24
N MET A 258 -4.68 -0.25 -5.78
CA MET A 258 -4.00 0.44 -6.89
C MET A 258 -2.53 0.74 -6.57
N LEU A 259 -2.26 1.29 -5.38
CA LEU A 259 -0.90 1.65 -4.96
C LEU A 259 0.00 0.42 -4.80
N ARG A 260 -0.51 -0.66 -4.20
CA ARG A 260 0.20 -1.93 -4.04
C ARG A 260 0.49 -2.61 -5.38
N LEU A 261 -0.48 -2.63 -6.29
CA LEU A 261 -0.28 -3.13 -7.66
C LEU A 261 0.82 -2.33 -8.36
N THR A 262 0.77 -1.00 -8.26
CA THR A 262 1.81 -0.10 -8.79
C THR A 262 3.18 -0.40 -8.16
N ALA A 263 3.22 -0.65 -6.85
CA ALA A 263 4.44 -1.01 -6.11
C ALA A 263 5.14 -2.22 -6.68
N ARG A 264 4.34 -3.29 -6.81
CA ARG A 264 4.81 -4.62 -7.19
C ARG A 264 5.27 -4.61 -8.64
N ARG A 265 4.50 -3.96 -9.53
CA ARG A 265 4.89 -3.73 -10.92
C ARG A 265 6.22 -2.97 -11.01
N ASP A 266 6.32 -1.82 -10.35
CA ASP A 266 7.54 -0.98 -10.39
C ASP A 266 8.77 -1.72 -9.84
N ARG A 267 8.59 -2.50 -8.77
CA ARG A 267 9.65 -3.35 -8.18
C ARG A 267 10.11 -4.40 -9.19
N LEU A 268 9.17 -5.10 -9.84
CA LEU A 268 9.46 -6.11 -10.86
C LEU A 268 10.21 -5.51 -12.05
N VAL A 269 9.77 -4.34 -12.53
CA VAL A 269 10.42 -3.60 -13.61
C VAL A 269 11.84 -3.18 -13.21
N ARG A 270 12.05 -2.64 -12.00
CA ARG A 270 13.40 -2.30 -11.51
C ARG A 270 14.32 -3.50 -11.42
N GLN A 271 13.82 -4.64 -10.91
CA GLN A 271 14.59 -5.89 -10.86
C GLN A 271 15.00 -6.36 -12.26
N GLN A 272 14.13 -6.21 -13.27
CA GLN A 272 14.47 -6.48 -14.66
C GLN A 272 15.57 -5.54 -15.17
N ILE A 273 15.43 -4.23 -14.94
CA ILE A 273 16.43 -3.22 -15.36
C ILE A 273 17.78 -3.49 -14.70
N GLN A 274 17.81 -3.75 -13.39
CA GLN A 274 19.04 -4.09 -12.66
C GLN A 274 19.65 -5.39 -13.19
N GLY A 275 18.83 -6.43 -13.43
CA GLY A 275 19.30 -7.67 -14.01
C GLY A 275 19.90 -7.49 -15.41
N VAL A 276 19.33 -6.61 -16.23
CA VAL A 276 19.90 -6.23 -17.54
C VAL A 276 21.20 -5.44 -17.37
N ALA A 277 21.22 -4.45 -16.47
CA ALA A 277 22.41 -3.65 -16.20
C ALA A 277 23.59 -4.49 -15.66
N LEU A 278 23.32 -5.47 -14.79
CA LEU A 278 24.33 -6.41 -14.30
C LEU A 278 24.86 -7.31 -15.43
N ARG A 279 23.98 -7.83 -16.31
CA ARG A 279 24.38 -8.58 -17.50
C ARG A 279 25.17 -7.75 -18.51
N MET A 280 24.95 -6.44 -18.57
CA MET A 280 25.74 -5.51 -19.40
C MET A 280 27.17 -5.31 -18.87
N LEU A 281 27.43 -5.63 -17.61
CA LEU A 281 28.76 -5.58 -16.99
C LEU A 281 29.54 -6.90 -17.13
N GLU A 282 28.90 -7.98 -17.58
CA GLU A 282 29.54 -9.28 -17.83
C GLU A 282 30.26 -9.29 -19.19
N PRO A 283 31.33 -10.10 -19.36
CA PRO A 283 31.99 -10.27 -20.66
C PRO A 283 30.97 -10.72 -21.73
N PRO A 284 31.11 -10.31 -23.00
CA PRO A 284 30.18 -10.71 -24.05
C PRO A 284 30.13 -12.24 -24.15
N SER A 285 29.01 -12.82 -23.71
CA SER A 285 28.70 -14.23 -23.85
C SER A 285 27.70 -14.45 -24.99
N SER A 286 27.58 -15.68 -25.48
CA SER A 286 26.56 -16.06 -26.48
C SER A 286 25.14 -16.11 -25.93
N ALA A 287 24.93 -15.84 -24.64
CA ALA A 287 23.60 -15.80 -24.04
C ALA A 287 22.88 -14.48 -24.35
N ALA A 288 21.61 -14.56 -24.76
CA ALA A 288 20.80 -13.38 -25.06
C ALA A 288 20.70 -12.43 -23.84
N ILE A 289 21.15 -11.18 -23.99
CA ILE A 289 21.08 -10.12 -22.96
C ILE A 289 19.63 -9.87 -22.51
N LEU A 290 18.68 -10.05 -23.44
CA LEU A 290 17.24 -10.04 -23.22
C LEU A 290 16.68 -11.44 -23.50
N GLN A 291 16.56 -12.27 -22.47
CA GLN A 291 15.71 -13.47 -22.57
C GLN A 291 14.23 -13.06 -22.59
N HIS A 292 13.46 -13.67 -23.49
CA HIS A 292 12.02 -13.42 -23.64
C HIS A 292 11.26 -14.15 -22.52
N ASP A 293 11.23 -13.58 -21.32
CA ASP A 293 10.49 -14.11 -20.17
C ASP A 293 8.99 -13.75 -20.31
N ILE A 294 8.25 -14.61 -21.03
CA ILE A 294 6.82 -14.46 -21.32
C ILE A 294 6.00 -14.32 -20.04
N ALA A 295 6.31 -15.14 -19.02
CA ALA A 295 5.59 -15.14 -17.74
C ALA A 295 5.70 -13.80 -17.02
N ARG A 296 6.89 -13.19 -16.98
CA ARG A 296 7.08 -11.86 -16.37
C ARG A 296 6.37 -10.74 -17.14
N ARG A 297 6.28 -10.82 -18.47
CA ARG A 297 5.57 -9.82 -19.29
C ARG A 297 4.06 -9.91 -19.13
N GLN A 298 3.50 -11.12 -19.14
CA GLN A 298 2.09 -11.34 -18.85
C GLN A 298 1.73 -10.83 -17.43
N LEU A 299 2.63 -11.01 -16.46
CA LEU A 299 2.46 -10.48 -15.11
C LEU A 299 2.45 -8.93 -15.07
N ILE A 300 3.34 -8.25 -15.81
CA ILE A 300 3.33 -6.79 -15.92
C ILE A 300 2.04 -6.31 -16.59
N ALA A 301 1.62 -6.93 -17.70
CA ALA A 301 0.39 -6.58 -18.39
C ALA A 301 -0.86 -6.80 -17.52
N ASP A 302 -0.88 -7.85 -16.69
CA ASP A 302 -1.95 -8.06 -15.72
C ASP A 302 -1.99 -6.98 -14.63
N PHE A 303 -0.81 -6.58 -14.11
CA PHE A 303 -0.73 -5.43 -13.20
C PHE A 303 -1.30 -4.16 -13.84
N ASP A 304 -0.92 -3.86 -15.09
CA ASP A 304 -1.38 -2.66 -15.78
C ASP A 304 -2.90 -2.67 -16.02
N ARG A 305 -3.50 -3.79 -16.44
CA ARG A 305 -4.97 -3.92 -16.57
C ARG A 305 -5.69 -3.69 -15.24
N ARG A 306 -5.17 -4.25 -14.14
CA ARG A 306 -5.78 -4.12 -12.81
C ARG A 306 -5.62 -2.72 -12.23
N ILE A 307 -4.47 -2.08 -12.45
CA ILE A 307 -4.25 -0.67 -12.09
C ILE A 307 -5.25 0.21 -12.85
N ALA A 308 -5.40 0.03 -14.16
CA ALA A 308 -6.35 0.79 -14.96
C ALA A 308 -7.81 0.58 -14.50
N ALA A 309 -8.19 -0.64 -14.15
CA ALA A 309 -9.51 -0.92 -13.58
C ALA A 309 -9.74 -0.21 -12.23
N ALA A 310 -8.72 -0.18 -11.37
CA ALA A 310 -8.77 0.56 -10.10
C ALA A 310 -8.90 2.07 -10.34
N GLU A 311 -8.10 2.63 -11.24
CA GLU A 311 -8.15 4.05 -11.62
C GLU A 311 -9.52 4.44 -12.21
N ALA A 312 -10.11 3.58 -13.04
CA ALA A 312 -11.45 3.81 -13.60
C ALA A 312 -12.54 3.83 -12.52
N GLN A 313 -12.45 3.00 -11.49
CA GLN A 313 -13.42 2.99 -10.38
C GLN A 313 -13.30 4.21 -9.47
N LEU A 314 -12.09 4.74 -9.28
CA LEU A 314 -11.87 5.90 -8.42
C LEU A 314 -12.51 7.17 -8.99
N GLY A 315 -12.73 7.24 -10.32
CA GLY A 315 -13.40 8.35 -10.99
C GLY A 315 -12.56 9.63 -10.94
N ASP A 316 -12.28 10.19 -12.11
CA ASP A 316 -11.33 11.30 -12.34
C ASP A 316 -9.84 10.92 -12.19
N PRO A 317 -9.14 10.62 -13.31
CA PRO A 317 -7.69 10.50 -13.36
C PRO A 317 -6.96 11.83 -13.14
N ALA A 318 -7.65 12.97 -13.08
CA ALA A 318 -7.03 14.28 -12.93
C ALA A 318 -6.32 14.39 -11.57
N ALA A 319 -4.98 14.28 -11.66
CA ALA A 319 -3.97 14.95 -10.85
C ALA A 319 -4.14 14.78 -9.32
N ILE A 320 -3.18 14.22 -8.59
CA ILE A 320 -2.16 15.08 -7.97
C ILE A 320 -2.28 16.56 -8.38
N SER A 321 -3.40 17.22 -8.09
CA SER A 321 -3.50 18.66 -8.15
C SER A 321 -2.69 19.12 -6.96
N LEU A 322 -1.62 19.85 -7.24
CA LEU A 322 -0.87 20.54 -6.20
C LEU A 322 -1.89 21.29 -5.36
N VAL A 323 -1.81 21.19 -4.03
CA VAL A 323 -2.72 21.96 -3.18
C VAL A 323 -2.50 23.42 -3.53
N SER A 324 -3.57 24.12 -3.89
CA SER A 324 -3.45 25.55 -4.18
C SER A 324 -3.15 26.33 -2.89
N LEU A 325 -2.46 27.46 -3.01
CA LEU A 325 -2.15 28.29 -1.84
C LEU A 325 -3.44 28.67 -1.10
N ARG A 326 -4.48 29.04 -1.86
CA ARG A 326 -5.78 29.41 -1.32
C ARG A 326 -6.43 28.28 -0.53
N GLN A 327 -6.42 27.04 -1.04
CA GLN A 327 -6.96 25.88 -0.32
C GLN A 327 -6.25 25.68 1.02
N LEU A 328 -4.91 25.75 1.04
CA LEU A 328 -4.16 25.65 2.29
C LEU A 328 -4.55 26.78 3.26
N GLN A 329 -4.56 28.04 2.79
CA GLN A 329 -4.88 29.19 3.63
C GLN A 329 -6.28 29.11 4.26
N THR A 330 -7.26 28.53 3.57
CA THR A 330 -8.63 28.39 4.10
C THR A 330 -8.73 27.47 5.31
N VAL A 331 -7.84 26.48 5.42
CA VAL A 331 -7.86 25.52 6.54
C VAL A 331 -6.96 25.91 7.70
N LEU A 332 -6.06 26.89 7.53
CA LEU A 332 -5.12 27.34 8.58
C LEU A 332 -5.80 28.17 9.68
N GLY A 333 -5.37 27.93 10.92
CA GLY A 333 -5.70 28.75 12.08
C GLY A 333 -4.95 30.09 12.10
N PRO A 334 -5.38 31.06 12.94
CA PRO A 334 -4.71 32.36 13.05
C PRO A 334 -3.28 32.29 13.64
N ASP A 335 -3.04 31.32 14.53
CA ASP A 335 -1.77 31.12 15.25
C ASP A 335 -0.92 29.99 14.63
N GLU A 336 -1.07 29.79 13.31
CA GLU A 336 -0.38 28.73 12.58
C GLU A 336 0.45 29.31 11.44
N ALA A 337 1.65 28.78 11.28
CA ALA A 337 2.57 29.11 10.19
C ALA A 337 3.08 27.83 9.52
N VAL A 338 2.81 27.69 8.23
CA VAL A 338 3.33 26.58 7.41
C VAL A 338 4.65 27.00 6.79
N LEU A 339 5.69 26.22 7.03
CA LEU A 339 7.06 26.52 6.59
C LEU A 339 7.51 25.47 5.56
N ALA A 340 8.02 25.91 4.42
CA ALA A 340 8.63 25.05 3.40
C ALA A 340 10.05 25.51 3.10
N LEU A 341 10.96 24.54 3.01
CA LEU A 341 12.36 24.77 2.66
C LEU A 341 12.76 23.83 1.52
N SER A 342 13.28 24.40 0.44
CA SER A 342 13.78 23.66 -0.72
C SER A 342 15.24 23.96 -0.97
N LYS A 343 16.05 22.92 -1.13
CA LYS A 343 17.49 23.03 -1.41
C LYS A 343 17.69 23.45 -2.86
N THR A 344 18.43 24.52 -3.10
CA THR A 344 18.69 25.05 -4.45
C THR A 344 20.19 25.17 -4.70
N ALA A 345 20.58 25.61 -5.91
CA ALA A 345 21.99 25.86 -6.22
C ALA A 345 22.47 27.13 -5.50
N GLY A 346 23.31 26.97 -4.47
CA GLY A 346 23.92 28.09 -3.73
C GLY A 346 23.18 28.53 -2.46
N GLY A 347 22.04 27.91 -2.12
CA GLY A 347 21.26 28.31 -0.96
C GLY A 347 19.99 27.50 -0.73
N HIS A 348 19.09 28.05 0.07
CA HIS A 348 17.77 27.53 0.38
C HIS A 348 16.71 28.52 -0.04
N ALA A 349 15.71 28.04 -0.78
CA ALA A 349 14.46 28.74 -1.00
C ALA A 349 13.53 28.48 0.19
N LEU A 350 12.84 29.51 0.65
CA LEU A 350 12.04 29.51 1.88
C LEU A 350 10.66 30.08 1.57
N LEU A 351 9.62 29.42 2.08
CA LEU A 351 8.24 29.87 1.98
C LEU A 351 7.56 29.73 3.34
N CYS A 352 6.97 30.82 3.82
CA CYS A 352 6.08 30.82 4.97
C CYS A 352 4.66 31.14 4.50
N VAL A 353 3.68 30.30 4.87
CA VAL A 353 2.27 30.51 4.55
C VAL A 353 1.49 30.65 5.85
N ARG A 354 0.72 31.73 5.95
CA ARG A 354 -0.29 31.97 6.98
C ARG A 354 -1.67 32.10 6.34
N ARG A 355 -2.71 32.07 7.17
CA ARG A 355 -4.11 32.25 6.72
C ARG A 355 -4.33 33.52 5.88
N ASP A 356 -3.63 34.60 6.22
CA ASP A 356 -3.80 35.96 5.67
C ASP A 356 -2.74 36.36 4.65
N GLY A 357 -1.69 35.55 4.42
CA GLY A 357 -0.64 35.88 3.47
C GLY A 357 0.42 34.79 3.32
N ALA A 358 1.35 35.01 2.40
CA ALA A 358 2.55 34.20 2.24
C ALA A 358 3.77 35.11 2.15
N MET A 359 4.89 34.65 2.70
CA MET A 359 6.18 35.31 2.64
C MET A 359 7.18 34.36 2.00
N GLN A 360 7.94 34.87 1.04
CA GLN A 360 8.98 34.12 0.34
C GLN A 360 10.35 34.74 0.61
N SER A 361 11.38 33.91 0.65
CA SER A 361 12.75 34.38 0.82
C SER A 361 13.77 33.39 0.26
N TYR A 362 14.98 33.89 0.07
CA TYR A 362 16.14 33.08 -0.29
C TYR A 362 17.27 33.34 0.71
N ALA A 363 17.81 32.27 1.28
CA ALA A 363 18.98 32.33 2.13
C ALA A 363 20.18 31.72 1.40
N PRO A 364 21.28 32.45 1.15
CA PRO A 364 22.51 31.85 0.66
C PRO A 364 23.10 30.93 1.73
N VAL A 365 23.52 29.72 1.33
CA VAL A 365 24.00 28.71 2.27
C VAL A 365 25.29 28.09 1.76
N ASN A 366 26.31 28.08 2.63
CA ASN A 366 27.48 27.24 2.42
C ASN A 366 27.12 25.78 2.75
N ALA A 367 26.84 24.98 1.71
CA ALA A 367 26.43 23.59 1.87
C ALA A 367 27.46 22.74 2.63
N ALA A 368 28.77 23.00 2.47
CA ALA A 368 29.81 22.29 3.18
C ALA A 368 29.77 22.61 4.69
N ARG A 369 29.55 23.89 5.05
CA ARG A 369 29.43 24.31 6.45
C ARG A 369 28.15 23.79 7.09
N LEU A 370 27.00 23.89 6.41
CA LEU A 370 25.73 23.35 6.89
C LEU A 370 25.84 21.86 7.19
N ARG A 371 26.47 21.09 6.29
CA ARG A 371 26.70 19.66 6.49
C ARG A 371 27.61 19.37 7.69
N LEU A 372 28.65 20.19 7.90
CA LEU A 372 29.54 20.04 9.06
C LEU A 372 28.82 20.35 10.37
N ASP A 373 28.15 21.51 10.46
CA ASP A 373 27.42 21.93 11.66
C ASP A 373 26.29 20.92 11.98
N GLY A 374 25.60 20.42 10.96
CA GLY A 374 24.63 19.34 11.08
C GLY A 374 25.23 18.08 11.70
N ARG A 375 26.34 17.58 11.15
CA ARG A 375 27.03 16.39 11.67
C ARG A 375 27.52 16.56 13.12
N LEU A 376 28.02 17.75 13.48
CA LEU A 376 28.48 18.03 14.84
C LEU A 376 27.34 17.96 15.85
N VAL A 377 26.21 18.61 15.55
CA VAL A 377 25.03 18.58 16.42
C VAL A 377 24.44 17.17 16.46
N GLN A 378 24.33 16.50 15.30
CA GLN A 378 23.89 15.12 15.21
C GLN A 378 24.71 14.17 16.10
N ALA A 379 26.03 14.26 16.05
CA ALA A 379 26.91 13.43 16.89
C ALA A 379 26.65 13.65 18.39
N ALA A 380 26.35 14.88 18.83
CA ALA A 380 26.00 15.16 20.22
C ALA A 380 24.60 14.61 20.60
N LEU A 381 23.64 14.65 19.68
CA LEU A 381 22.27 14.18 19.91
C LEU A 381 22.16 12.64 20.01
N THR A 382 23.06 11.89 19.36
CA THR A 382 23.00 10.42 19.32
C THR A 382 24.03 9.75 20.23
N ALA A 383 24.54 10.45 21.24
CA ALA A 383 25.52 9.88 22.16
C ALA A 383 24.91 8.74 23.00
N GLY A 384 25.51 7.54 22.90
CA GLY A 384 25.00 6.30 23.51
C GLY A 384 25.48 6.00 24.94
N HIS A 385 25.98 6.99 25.69
CA HIS A 385 26.42 6.78 27.08
C HIS A 385 25.29 7.02 28.09
N ALA A 386 25.41 6.42 29.28
CA ALA A 386 24.50 6.67 30.40
C ALA A 386 24.48 8.17 30.79
N PRO A 387 23.36 8.69 31.35
CA PRO A 387 23.28 10.09 31.78
C PRO A 387 24.45 10.49 32.69
N SER A 388 25.17 11.55 32.33
CA SER A 388 26.35 12.01 33.08
C SER A 388 26.46 13.52 32.98
N GLU A 389 26.50 14.22 34.12
CA GLU A 389 26.61 15.68 34.12
C GLU A 389 27.88 16.17 33.43
N ASP A 390 28.99 15.43 33.53
CA ASP A 390 30.25 15.79 32.87
C ASP A 390 30.15 15.61 31.35
N ALA A 391 29.69 14.45 30.88
CA ALA A 391 29.62 14.15 29.45
C ALA A 391 28.50 14.93 28.73
N ASP A 392 27.36 15.14 29.40
CA ASP A 392 26.19 15.85 28.87
C ASP A 392 26.25 17.37 29.08
N SER A 393 27.32 17.89 29.70
CA SER A 393 27.53 19.35 29.84
C SER A 393 27.92 20.03 28.51
N GLN A 394 28.34 19.26 27.51
CA GLN A 394 28.88 19.77 26.25
C GLN A 394 27.92 19.56 25.07
N TYR A 395 27.21 20.62 24.69
CA TYR A 395 26.44 20.69 23.45
C TYR A 395 27.13 21.65 22.47
N PRO A 396 27.21 21.35 21.15
CA PRO A 396 27.80 22.23 20.15
C PRO A 396 26.90 23.44 19.84
N VAL A 397 26.69 24.31 20.84
CA VAL A 397 25.80 25.47 20.82
C VAL A 397 26.05 26.36 19.61
N GLU A 398 27.31 26.67 19.29
CA GLU A 398 27.61 27.57 18.17
C GLU A 398 27.20 26.98 16.82
N ALA A 399 27.35 25.67 16.64
CA ALA A 399 26.87 24.99 15.44
C ALA A 399 25.34 24.98 15.40
N ALA A 400 24.68 24.74 16.54
CA ALA A 400 23.22 24.77 16.64
C ALA A 400 22.64 26.16 16.36
N VAL A 401 23.27 27.24 16.84
CA VAL A 401 22.86 28.62 16.53
C VAL A 401 23.05 28.91 15.03
N ARG A 402 24.15 28.48 14.40
CA ARG A 402 24.31 28.65 12.94
C ARG A 402 23.27 27.86 12.13
N LEU A 403 22.87 26.68 12.61
CA LEU A 403 21.76 25.94 12.01
C LEU A 403 20.43 26.70 12.18
N TYR A 404 20.18 27.30 13.35
CA TYR A 404 19.03 28.18 13.58
C TYR A 404 19.02 29.36 12.60
N ASP A 405 20.17 30.00 12.40
CA ASP A 405 20.34 31.16 11.52
C ASP A 405 20.02 30.87 10.05
N VAL A 406 20.23 29.62 9.62
CA VAL A 406 19.95 29.18 8.25
C VAL A 406 18.54 28.61 8.10
N LEU A 407 18.03 27.91 9.11
CA LEU A 407 16.80 27.11 8.99
C LEU A 407 15.55 27.82 9.53
N ILE A 408 15.70 28.67 10.56
CA ILE A 408 14.57 29.27 11.29
C ILE A 408 14.60 30.80 11.25
N ARG A 409 15.75 31.42 11.50
CA ARG A 409 15.86 32.89 11.54
C ARG A 409 15.27 33.60 10.31
N PRO A 410 15.40 33.09 9.07
CA PRO A 410 14.79 33.71 7.90
C PRO A 410 13.25 33.75 7.94
N PHE A 411 12.62 32.88 8.73
CA PHE A 411 11.17 32.85 8.91
C PHE A 411 10.67 33.79 10.00
N GLU A 412 11.52 34.30 10.90
CA GLU A 412 11.10 35.12 12.05
C GLU A 412 10.17 36.30 11.70
N PRO A 413 10.35 37.03 10.58
CA PRO A 413 9.42 38.09 10.20
C PRO A 413 7.97 37.61 9.97
N CYS A 414 7.79 36.32 9.69
CA CYS A 414 6.48 35.68 9.49
C CYS A 414 5.92 35.05 10.78
N LEU A 415 6.72 34.91 11.85
CA LEU A 415 6.36 34.15 13.05
C LEU A 415 5.96 35.07 14.22
N LYS A 416 5.01 34.62 15.03
CA LYS A 416 4.55 35.24 16.28
C LYS A 416 4.84 34.30 17.45
N PRO A 417 5.24 34.80 18.64
CA PRO A 417 5.44 33.97 19.82
C PRO A 417 4.20 33.12 20.13
N GLY A 418 4.38 31.83 20.38
CA GLY A 418 3.28 30.88 20.62
C GLY A 418 2.70 30.25 19.36
N ASP A 419 3.08 30.67 18.15
CA ASP A 419 2.62 30.03 16.92
C ASP A 419 2.93 28.53 16.91
N ARG A 420 2.04 27.75 16.30
CA ARG A 420 2.36 26.38 15.88
C ARG A 420 3.02 26.39 14.50
N LEU A 421 4.21 25.81 14.43
CA LEU A 421 4.99 25.70 13.20
C LEU A 421 4.72 24.36 12.53
N ILE A 422 4.27 24.38 11.27
CA ILE A 422 3.98 23.18 10.48
C ILE A 422 5.01 23.07 9.36
N TRP A 423 5.94 22.12 9.45
CA TRP A 423 7.07 21.98 8.53
C TRP A 423 6.73 21.03 7.36
N LEU A 424 6.80 21.54 6.12
CA LEU A 424 6.46 20.77 4.91
C LEU A 424 7.58 19.86 4.42
N SER A 425 8.85 20.15 4.68
CA SER A 425 9.97 19.38 4.08
C SER A 425 10.23 18.02 4.77
N GLY A 426 9.28 17.52 5.57
CA GLY A 426 9.43 16.32 6.40
C GLY A 426 10.60 16.42 7.40
N THR A 427 10.96 15.31 8.06
CA THR A 427 12.10 15.26 8.98
C THR A 427 13.46 15.23 8.25
N ALA A 428 13.53 14.66 7.03
CA ALA A 428 14.75 14.64 6.21
C ALA A 428 15.16 16.02 5.65
N GLY A 429 14.25 17.00 5.68
CA GLY A 429 14.49 18.35 5.17
C GLY A 429 15.50 19.15 6.00
N ALA A 430 15.65 18.83 7.29
CA ALA A 430 16.56 19.48 8.21
C ALA A 430 17.66 18.51 8.69
N PRO A 431 18.90 18.99 8.91
CA PRO A 431 19.99 18.13 9.39
C PRO A 431 19.83 17.72 10.87
N VAL A 432 18.94 18.38 11.63
CA VAL A 432 18.70 18.15 13.07
C VAL A 432 17.23 18.51 13.42
N PRO A 433 16.69 18.06 14.57
CA PRO A 433 15.34 18.43 15.00
C PRO A 433 15.24 19.93 15.29
N LEU A 434 14.17 20.56 14.80
CA LEU A 434 13.99 22.01 14.93
C LEU A 434 13.80 22.43 16.40
N ALA A 435 13.18 21.57 17.21
CA ALA A 435 12.98 21.78 18.64
C ALA A 435 14.29 22.01 19.42
N ALA A 436 15.39 21.40 18.96
CA ALA A 436 16.71 21.45 19.61
C ALA A 436 17.60 22.62 19.12
N LEU A 437 17.07 23.53 18.30
CA LEU A 437 17.79 24.69 17.80
C LEU A 437 17.59 25.89 18.74
N PRO A 438 18.65 26.42 19.35
CA PRO A 438 18.56 27.62 20.17
C PRO A 438 18.70 28.89 19.31
N ALA A 439 17.90 29.91 19.59
CA ALA A 439 17.96 31.19 18.87
C ALA A 439 19.23 31.99 19.16
N SER A 440 19.82 31.77 20.34
CA SER A 440 21.06 32.40 20.81
C SER A 440 21.84 31.44 21.72
N ALA A 441 23.12 31.73 21.93
CA ALA A 441 23.95 30.90 22.81
C ALA A 441 23.51 31.07 24.28
N PRO A 442 23.28 29.97 25.04
CA PRO A 442 23.02 30.06 26.47
C PRO A 442 24.20 30.67 27.23
N PRO A 443 24.02 31.08 28.50
CA PRO A 443 25.12 31.51 29.36
C PRO A 443 26.21 30.44 29.47
N LYS A 444 27.49 30.85 29.44
CA LYS A 444 28.62 29.94 29.66
C LYS A 444 28.76 29.60 31.13
N LEU A 445 29.12 28.35 31.42
CA LEU A 445 29.52 27.87 32.74
C LEU A 445 31.03 27.60 32.75
N GLN A 446 31.60 27.29 33.93
CA GLN A 446 33.02 26.92 34.01
C GLN A 446 33.36 25.70 33.14
N ARG A 447 32.39 24.80 32.94
CA ARG A 447 32.45 23.70 31.97
C ARG A 447 31.18 23.71 31.11
N GLY A 448 31.30 24.13 29.85
CA GLY A 448 30.21 24.11 28.88
C GLY A 448 29.21 25.28 28.98
N TYR A 449 27.94 25.00 28.70
CA TYR A 449 26.86 25.98 28.64
C TYR A 449 25.73 25.61 29.62
N ASP A 450 25.00 26.61 30.12
CA ASP A 450 23.81 26.37 30.92
C ASP A 450 22.61 26.02 30.03
N LEU A 451 22.49 24.72 29.69
CA LEU A 451 21.46 24.24 28.76
C LEU A 451 20.03 24.45 29.28
N GLY A 452 19.83 24.58 30.60
CA GLY A 452 18.53 24.91 31.20
C GLY A 452 18.05 26.32 30.83
N ALA A 453 18.97 27.27 30.72
CA ALA A 453 18.71 28.66 30.33
C ALA A 453 18.66 28.87 28.81
N GLY A 454 18.85 27.84 27.99
CA GLY A 454 18.83 27.96 26.53
C GLY A 454 17.47 28.40 25.97
N ASP A 455 17.51 29.29 24.97
CA ASP A 455 16.33 29.76 24.22
C ASP A 455 15.99 28.79 23.08
N TRP A 456 15.61 27.57 23.46
CA TRP A 456 15.23 26.48 22.55
C TRP A 456 13.94 26.81 21.80
N LEU A 457 13.86 26.46 20.51
CA LEU A 457 12.66 26.70 19.71
C LEU A 457 11.39 26.10 20.34
N VAL A 458 11.48 24.92 20.96
CA VAL A 458 10.36 24.26 21.65
C VAL A 458 9.77 25.08 22.81
N LYS A 459 10.56 25.98 23.44
CA LYS A 459 10.07 26.85 24.51
C LYS A 459 9.12 27.95 23.99
N ARG A 460 9.21 28.29 22.70
CA ARG A 460 8.44 29.37 22.06
C ARG A 460 7.30 28.87 21.17
N HIS A 461 7.48 27.70 20.56
CA HIS A 461 6.56 27.17 19.55
C HIS A 461 6.28 25.69 19.74
N ALA A 462 5.09 25.26 19.34
CA ALA A 462 4.80 23.86 19.06
C ALA A 462 5.16 23.55 17.60
N ILE A 463 5.67 22.34 17.32
CA ILE A 463 6.22 21.98 16.01
C ILE A 463 5.59 20.67 15.54
N SER A 464 5.13 20.63 14.30
CA SER A 464 4.74 19.41 13.59
C SER A 464 5.39 19.33 12.21
N TYR A 465 5.57 18.11 11.72
CA TYR A 465 6.20 17.79 10.44
C TYR A 465 5.16 17.15 9.52
N ALA A 466 4.43 17.95 8.75
CA ALA A 466 3.34 17.47 7.91
C ALA A 466 3.82 16.76 6.64
N GLY A 467 5.02 17.08 6.14
CA GLY A 467 5.61 16.43 4.95
C GLY A 467 4.99 16.84 3.61
N SER A 468 3.72 17.25 3.57
CA SER A 468 3.09 17.84 2.39
C SER A 468 1.86 18.68 2.77
N ALA A 469 1.49 19.64 1.92
CA ALA A 469 0.27 20.41 2.10
C ALA A 469 -1.00 19.55 1.96
N GLY A 470 -0.91 18.47 1.17
CA GLY A 470 -1.99 17.51 1.00
C GLY A 470 -2.38 16.80 2.29
N VAL A 471 -1.40 16.42 3.11
CA VAL A 471 -1.64 15.81 4.43
C VAL A 471 -2.41 16.76 5.34
N ILE A 472 -2.05 18.05 5.36
CA ILE A 472 -2.76 19.07 6.14
C ILE A 472 -4.21 19.18 5.69
N LEU A 473 -4.44 19.37 4.38
CA LEU A 473 -5.78 19.51 3.83
C LEU A 473 -6.65 18.28 4.13
N ALA A 474 -6.11 17.08 3.90
CA ALA A 474 -6.82 15.83 4.14
C ALA A 474 -7.16 15.63 5.63
N SER A 475 -6.22 15.93 6.54
CA SER A 475 -6.45 15.82 7.99
C SER A 475 -7.52 16.77 8.53
N ARG A 476 -7.71 17.94 7.90
CA ARG A 476 -8.62 18.99 8.36
C ARG A 476 -10.00 18.98 7.69
N THR A 477 -10.08 18.43 6.48
CA THR A 477 -11.34 18.32 5.72
C THR A 477 -11.94 16.91 5.79
N GLY A 478 -11.16 15.91 6.20
CA GLY A 478 -11.63 14.56 6.46
C GLY A 478 -12.62 14.52 7.63
N GLY A 479 -13.73 13.80 7.44
CA GLY A 479 -14.70 13.58 8.51
C GLY A 479 -14.07 12.80 9.66
N GLY A 480 -13.83 13.47 10.79
CA GLY A 480 -13.36 12.82 12.00
C GLY A 480 -14.37 11.79 12.47
N THR A 481 -14.07 10.50 12.30
CA THR A 481 -14.84 9.45 12.96
C THR A 481 -14.22 9.21 14.33
N GLY A 482 -14.97 9.46 15.39
CA GLY A 482 -14.52 9.08 16.73
C GLY A 482 -14.48 7.55 16.80
N GLY A 483 -13.33 6.99 17.20
CA GLY A 483 -13.28 5.60 17.66
C GLY A 483 -14.28 5.37 18.81
N ASP A 484 -14.90 4.21 18.80
CA ASP A 484 -15.85 3.77 19.83
C ASP A 484 -15.14 3.38 21.15
N LEU A 485 -13.82 3.12 21.09
CA LEU A 485 -12.93 2.78 22.20
C LEU A 485 -11.84 3.84 22.40
N ASP A 486 -11.32 3.99 23.61
CA ASP A 486 -10.39 5.10 23.90
C ASP A 486 -8.91 4.73 23.61
N PHE A 487 -8.30 3.75 24.30
CA PHE A 487 -6.85 3.50 24.23
C PHE A 487 -6.48 2.03 23.96
N LEU A 488 -5.59 1.77 23.00
CA LEU A 488 -4.94 0.47 22.78
C LEU A 488 -3.41 0.64 22.80
N GLY A 489 -2.74 -0.10 23.68
CA GLY A 489 -1.28 -0.11 23.82
C GLY A 489 -0.67 -1.46 23.45
N VAL A 490 0.48 -1.47 22.77
CA VAL A 490 1.28 -2.66 22.49
C VAL A 490 2.73 -2.42 22.92
N GLY A 491 3.31 -3.33 23.70
CA GLY A 491 4.70 -3.19 24.14
C GLY A 491 5.22 -4.39 24.93
N ASP A 492 6.43 -4.27 25.47
CA ASP A 492 7.14 -5.32 26.21
C ASP A 492 7.14 -6.67 25.44
N PRO A 493 7.63 -6.73 24.17
CA PRO A 493 7.63 -7.97 23.40
C PRO A 493 8.65 -8.99 23.96
N VAL A 494 8.32 -10.28 23.86
CA VAL A 494 9.23 -11.37 24.26
C VAL A 494 10.10 -11.76 23.08
N LEU A 495 11.37 -11.32 23.07
CA LEU A 495 12.29 -11.52 21.94
C LEU A 495 13.30 -12.66 22.14
N GLY A 496 13.39 -13.21 23.36
CA GLY A 496 14.29 -14.31 23.72
C GLY A 496 13.55 -15.58 24.15
N GLY A 497 14.26 -16.72 24.15
CA GLY A 497 13.69 -18.01 24.52
C GLY A 497 13.00 -18.73 23.36
N SER A 498 12.11 -19.67 23.68
CA SER A 498 11.31 -20.39 22.66
C SER A 498 10.00 -19.67 22.37
N THR A 499 9.64 -19.56 21.09
CA THR A 499 8.31 -19.09 20.66
C THR A 499 7.23 -20.07 21.07
N ALA A 500 5.96 -19.67 20.91
CA ALA A 500 4.81 -20.55 21.09
C ALA A 500 4.85 -21.80 20.18
N ALA A 501 5.54 -21.73 19.04
CA ALA A 501 5.76 -22.85 18.13
C ALA A 501 6.98 -23.74 18.48
N GLY A 502 7.68 -23.44 19.59
CA GLY A 502 8.89 -24.15 20.01
C GLY A 502 10.15 -23.78 19.22
N GLU A 503 10.07 -22.78 18.34
CA GLU A 503 11.24 -22.25 17.61
C GLU A 503 12.03 -21.29 18.51
N ASP A 504 13.31 -21.08 18.23
CA ASP A 504 14.09 -20.02 18.89
C ASP A 504 13.58 -18.65 18.40
N ALA A 505 13.01 -17.85 19.30
CA ALA A 505 12.38 -16.56 19.00
C ALA A 505 13.33 -15.62 18.24
N THR A 506 14.61 -15.64 18.63
CA THR A 506 15.68 -14.86 17.98
C THR A 506 15.84 -15.26 16.51
N LYS A 507 15.73 -16.56 16.21
CA LYS A 507 15.88 -17.09 14.84
C LYS A 507 14.63 -16.90 14.00
N VAL A 508 13.46 -16.76 14.63
CA VAL A 508 12.20 -16.55 13.92
C VAL A 508 12.18 -15.18 13.25
N VAL A 509 12.48 -14.13 14.02
CA VAL A 509 12.60 -12.76 13.50
C VAL A 509 13.68 -12.71 12.39
N LEU A 510 14.75 -13.50 12.51
CA LEU A 510 15.81 -13.61 11.50
C LEU A 510 15.40 -14.31 10.20
N ARG A 511 14.44 -15.24 10.23
CA ARG A 511 13.98 -16.00 9.04
C ARG A 511 12.90 -15.27 8.24
N GLY A 512 12.12 -14.38 8.87
CA GLY A 512 11.23 -13.43 8.17
C GLY A 512 12.01 -12.42 7.32
N LEU A 513 13.30 -12.27 7.59
CA LEU A 513 14.25 -11.45 6.84
C LEU A 513 15.00 -12.31 5.82
N ARG A 514 15.31 -11.77 4.62
CA ARG A 514 16.09 -12.52 3.61
C ARG A 514 17.43 -12.98 4.22
N SER A 515 17.74 -14.27 4.05
CA SER A 515 18.82 -14.99 4.72
C SER A 515 20.16 -14.24 4.76
N GLY A 516 20.65 -13.92 5.96
CA GLY A 516 22.01 -13.35 6.18
C GLY A 516 22.17 -12.38 7.35
N VAL A 517 21.08 -12.01 8.03
CA VAL A 517 21.06 -11.00 9.09
C VAL A 517 21.32 -11.62 10.47
N ARG A 518 21.92 -10.85 11.39
CA ARG A 518 22.09 -11.17 12.81
C ARG A 518 21.43 -10.08 13.66
N LEU A 519 20.57 -10.46 14.61
CA LEU A 519 19.70 -9.59 15.43
C LEU A 519 20.05 -9.67 16.93
N ASP A 520 21.23 -10.18 17.26
CA ASP A 520 21.73 -10.42 18.61
C ASP A 520 21.79 -9.16 19.52
N GLY A 521 21.34 -7.99 19.02
CA GLY A 521 21.35 -6.70 19.70
C GLY A 521 20.00 -6.06 20.03
N LEU A 522 18.84 -6.71 19.79
CA LEU A 522 17.56 -6.18 20.29
C LEU A 522 17.30 -6.65 21.72
N GLU A 523 17.69 -5.81 22.69
CA GLU A 523 17.44 -6.07 24.12
C GLU A 523 15.94 -6.03 24.45
N PRO A 524 15.45 -6.86 25.40
CA PRO A 524 14.10 -6.72 25.94
C PRO A 524 13.88 -5.33 26.56
N LEU A 525 12.67 -4.78 26.43
CA LEU A 525 12.29 -3.45 26.95
C LEU A 525 11.18 -3.55 28.02
N PRO A 526 11.40 -4.22 29.16
CA PRO A 526 10.36 -4.42 30.19
C PRO A 526 9.78 -3.11 30.74
N GLU A 527 10.55 -2.01 30.74
CA GLU A 527 10.12 -0.68 31.15
C GLU A 527 8.95 -0.12 30.33
N THR A 528 8.75 -0.60 29.09
CA THR A 528 7.69 -0.11 28.19
C THR A 528 6.31 -0.48 28.70
N ARG A 529 6.22 -1.54 29.53
CA ARG A 529 5.02 -1.88 30.28
C ARG A 529 4.57 -0.71 31.16
N ASP A 530 5.47 -0.19 31.98
CA ASP A 530 5.15 0.90 32.91
C ASP A 530 4.70 2.17 32.17
N GLU A 531 5.33 2.46 31.02
CA GLU A 531 4.96 3.58 30.15
C GLU A 531 3.52 3.42 29.63
N LEU A 532 3.17 2.24 29.14
CA LEU A 532 1.84 1.96 28.60
C LEU A 532 0.76 1.94 29.68
N GLU A 533 1.04 1.32 30.83
CA GLU A 533 0.12 1.31 31.98
C GLU A 533 -0.17 2.73 32.48
N ALA A 534 0.86 3.56 32.59
CA ALA A 534 0.71 4.96 32.98
C ALA A 534 -0.03 5.79 31.93
N SER A 535 0.22 5.55 30.63
CA SER A 535 -0.43 6.25 29.52
C SER A 535 -1.91 5.89 29.38
N ALA A 536 -2.28 4.63 29.64
CA ALA A 536 -3.64 4.13 29.57
C ALA A 536 -4.54 4.62 30.73
N LYS A 537 -3.95 4.96 31.88
CA LYS A 537 -4.67 5.36 33.08
C LYS A 537 -5.60 6.54 32.80
N GLY A 538 -6.89 6.43 33.18
CA GLY A 538 -7.86 7.53 33.09
C GLY A 538 -8.66 7.58 31.78
N PHE A 539 -8.39 6.73 30.79
CA PHE A 539 -9.29 6.53 29.65
C PHE A 539 -10.50 5.67 30.04
N ARG A 540 -11.64 5.80 29.33
CA ARG A 540 -12.89 5.09 29.68
C ARG A 540 -12.84 3.61 29.29
N SER A 541 -12.11 3.29 28.24
CA SER A 541 -11.81 1.92 27.80
C SER A 541 -10.35 1.83 27.36
N SER A 542 -9.63 0.87 27.92
CA SER A 542 -8.20 0.66 27.63
C SER A 542 -7.90 -0.82 27.46
N ARG A 543 -7.10 -1.16 26.45
CA ARG A 543 -6.58 -2.51 26.21
C ARG A 543 -5.07 -2.44 26.06
N LEU A 544 -4.34 -3.34 26.71
CA LEU A 544 -2.89 -3.46 26.60
C LEU A 544 -2.52 -4.86 26.10
N LEU A 545 -1.75 -4.95 25.02
CA LEU A 545 -1.13 -6.18 24.52
C LEU A 545 0.33 -6.18 24.98
N LEU A 546 0.65 -7.04 25.95
CA LEU A 546 1.99 -7.14 26.55
C LEU A 546 2.53 -8.56 26.41
N GLN A 547 3.85 -8.70 26.28
CA GLN A 547 4.55 -9.98 26.28
C GLN A 547 3.95 -10.98 25.28
N GLY A 548 3.50 -12.16 25.75
CA GLY A 548 2.91 -13.20 24.90
C GLY A 548 1.62 -12.78 24.18
N GLN A 549 1.02 -11.65 24.54
CA GLN A 549 -0.12 -11.05 23.82
C GLN A 549 0.30 -9.97 22.81
N ALA A 550 1.52 -9.43 22.92
CA ALA A 550 2.07 -8.44 21.99
C ALA A 550 2.56 -9.09 20.68
N THR A 551 1.82 -10.09 20.18
CA THR A 551 2.07 -10.76 18.90
C THR A 551 1.27 -10.05 17.81
N GLU A 552 1.69 -10.19 16.55
CA GLU A 552 0.89 -9.58 15.49
C GLU A 552 -0.50 -10.22 15.42
N ARG A 553 -0.61 -11.54 15.68
CA ARG A 553 -1.92 -12.20 15.86
C ARG A 553 -2.76 -11.51 16.94
N GLY A 554 -2.18 -11.21 18.10
CA GLY A 554 -2.89 -10.52 19.19
C GLY A 554 -3.40 -9.14 18.77
N TRP A 555 -2.59 -8.40 18.00
CA TRP A 555 -2.99 -7.12 17.41
C TRP A 555 -4.12 -7.24 16.40
N ARG A 556 -4.04 -8.23 15.51
CA ARG A 556 -5.03 -8.50 14.45
C ARG A 556 -6.41 -8.94 14.99
N GLN A 557 -6.44 -9.49 16.19
CA GLN A 557 -7.66 -9.87 16.92
C GLN A 557 -8.38 -8.67 17.53
N GLU A 558 -7.69 -7.56 17.76
CA GLU A 558 -8.29 -6.35 18.28
C GLU A 558 -9.05 -5.60 17.18
N MET A 559 -10.13 -4.91 17.56
CA MET A 559 -10.83 -3.99 16.66
C MET A 559 -10.05 -2.67 16.58
N VAL A 560 -8.83 -2.71 16.04
CA VAL A 560 -7.88 -1.58 16.04
C VAL A 560 -8.49 -0.29 15.44
N GLY A 561 -9.38 -0.44 14.46
CA GLY A 561 -10.14 0.65 13.85
C GLY A 561 -11.15 1.34 14.78
N ALA A 562 -11.47 0.76 15.93
CA ALA A 562 -12.38 1.34 16.91
C ALA A 562 -11.67 2.20 17.97
N TYR A 563 -10.33 2.17 18.09
CA TYR A 563 -9.62 2.92 19.12
C TYR A 563 -9.29 4.36 18.70
N ARG A 564 -9.39 5.30 19.64
CA ARG A 564 -9.06 6.72 19.44
C ARG A 564 -7.59 7.03 19.63
N TYR A 565 -6.89 6.26 20.45
CA TYR A 565 -5.48 6.44 20.76
C TYR A 565 -4.79 5.09 20.67
N LEU A 566 -3.69 5.06 19.91
CA LEU A 566 -2.83 3.88 19.78
C LEU A 566 -1.45 4.22 20.34
N SER A 567 -0.82 3.29 21.04
CA SER A 567 0.53 3.47 21.56
C SER A 567 1.35 2.21 21.35
N PHE A 568 2.47 2.33 20.65
CA PHE A 568 3.45 1.27 20.44
C PHE A 568 4.72 1.64 21.19
N ALA A 569 5.03 0.88 22.22
CA ALA A 569 6.24 1.02 23.03
C ALA A 569 7.08 -0.26 22.85
N THR A 570 7.81 -0.32 21.74
CA THR A 570 8.52 -1.53 21.25
C THR A 570 9.74 -1.13 20.40
N HIS A 571 10.40 -2.03 19.67
CA HIS A 571 11.44 -1.65 18.71
C HIS A 571 10.84 -1.30 17.34
N GLY A 572 11.47 -0.39 16.63
CA GLY A 572 11.12 0.01 15.26
C GLY A 572 12.34 -0.08 14.36
N LEU A 573 12.17 -0.74 13.22
CA LEU A 573 13.21 -1.05 12.25
C LEU A 573 13.05 -0.16 11.01
N ILE A 574 14.17 0.36 10.48
CA ILE A 574 14.22 1.10 9.21
C ILE A 574 14.81 0.26 8.08
N ARG A 575 14.68 0.73 6.82
CA ARG A 575 15.27 0.04 5.67
C ARG A 575 16.79 -0.03 5.85
N ASP A 576 17.39 -1.15 5.43
CA ASP A 576 18.84 -1.37 5.50
C ASP A 576 19.45 -1.45 6.93
N ASP A 577 18.65 -1.33 8.01
CA ASP A 577 19.07 -1.76 9.37
C ASP A 577 19.53 -3.22 9.37
N LEU A 578 18.87 -4.01 8.52
CA LEU A 578 19.06 -5.43 8.33
C LEU A 578 19.13 -5.69 6.83
N GLN A 579 20.22 -6.30 6.35
CA GLN A 579 20.39 -6.62 4.92
C GLN A 579 19.18 -7.43 4.41
N GLY A 580 18.30 -6.78 3.64
CA GLY A 580 17.14 -7.42 3.02
C GLY A 580 15.77 -7.01 3.56
N LEU A 581 15.67 -6.12 4.56
CA LEU A 581 14.37 -5.55 4.96
C LEU A 581 13.86 -4.60 3.84
N ALA A 582 12.71 -4.93 3.25
CA ALA A 582 12.18 -4.22 2.08
C ALA A 582 11.47 -2.89 2.43
N GLU A 583 11.04 -2.73 3.68
CA GLU A 583 10.31 -1.57 4.22
C GLU A 583 10.40 -1.51 5.75
N PRO A 584 10.20 -0.34 6.39
CA PRO A 584 10.21 -0.21 7.85
C PRO A 584 9.14 -1.07 8.57
N ALA A 585 9.38 -1.43 9.83
CA ALA A 585 8.46 -2.27 10.62
C ALA A 585 8.54 -2.00 12.13
N LEU A 586 7.50 -2.38 12.88
CA LEU A 586 7.49 -2.43 14.34
C LEU A 586 7.68 -3.89 14.81
N VAL A 587 8.49 -4.09 15.84
CA VAL A 587 8.79 -5.43 16.37
C VAL A 587 7.75 -5.85 17.39
N PHE A 588 7.26 -7.07 17.26
CA PHE A 588 6.27 -7.72 18.10
C PHE A 588 6.87 -9.02 18.66
N THR A 589 6.18 -9.67 19.59
CA THR A 589 6.54 -11.02 20.03
C THR A 589 6.40 -11.99 18.86
N PRO A 590 7.49 -12.63 18.38
CA PRO A 590 7.43 -13.58 17.27
C PRO A 590 6.73 -14.87 17.69
N VAL A 591 5.93 -15.44 16.80
CA VAL A 591 5.28 -16.73 17.04
C VAL A 591 5.85 -17.84 16.16
N SER A 592 5.98 -17.60 14.85
CA SER A 592 6.47 -18.60 13.90
C SER A 592 7.05 -17.96 12.65
N ALA A 593 8.26 -18.36 12.26
CA ALA A 593 8.87 -17.83 11.03
C ALA A 593 8.20 -18.32 9.75
N ALA A 594 7.53 -19.47 9.85
CA ALA A 594 6.81 -20.07 8.75
C ALA A 594 5.44 -19.40 8.49
N ASP A 595 4.99 -18.51 9.38
CA ASP A 595 3.75 -17.76 9.23
C ASP A 595 4.07 -16.28 8.98
N PRO A 596 4.03 -15.80 7.72
CA PRO A 596 4.29 -14.40 7.39
C PRO A 596 3.29 -13.40 8.00
N ASN A 597 2.21 -13.87 8.65
CA ASN A 597 1.27 -13.03 9.38
C ASN A 597 1.46 -13.15 10.91
N ASP A 598 2.56 -13.72 11.39
CA ASP A 598 2.90 -13.76 12.82
C ASP A 598 4.41 -14.00 13.01
N ASP A 599 5.20 -13.38 12.13
CA ASP A 599 6.66 -13.47 12.10
C ASP A 599 7.33 -12.52 13.12
N GLY A 600 6.53 -11.66 13.74
CA GLY A 600 6.93 -10.69 14.75
C GLY A 600 7.19 -9.30 14.20
N LEU A 601 6.85 -9.00 12.94
CA LEU A 601 7.11 -7.70 12.30
C LEU A 601 5.84 -7.09 11.72
N LEU A 602 5.33 -6.03 12.36
CA LEU A 602 4.24 -5.22 11.80
C LEU A 602 4.83 -4.18 10.82
N THR A 603 4.81 -4.49 9.52
CA THR A 603 5.44 -3.68 8.46
C THR A 603 4.65 -2.42 8.09
N ALA A 604 5.30 -1.44 7.47
CA ALA A 604 4.65 -0.23 6.97
C ALA A 604 3.50 -0.53 5.99
N SER A 605 3.67 -1.51 5.09
CA SER A 605 2.60 -1.99 4.21
C SER A 605 1.44 -2.66 4.94
N GLU A 606 1.66 -3.27 6.10
CA GLU A 606 0.57 -3.84 6.89
C GLU A 606 -0.16 -2.76 7.69
N ILE A 607 0.58 -1.81 8.27
CA ILE A 607 0.02 -0.64 8.96
C ILE A 607 -0.84 0.18 8.01
N ALA A 608 -0.37 0.40 6.78
CA ALA A 608 -1.10 1.18 5.79
C ALA A 608 -2.50 0.58 5.54
N ASP A 609 -2.63 -0.74 5.49
CA ASP A 609 -3.90 -1.41 5.19
C ASP A 609 -4.88 -1.50 6.34
N LEU A 610 -4.50 -1.00 7.51
CA LEU A 610 -5.42 -0.83 8.62
C LEU A 610 -6.44 0.26 8.30
N ASN A 611 -7.69 0.07 8.73
CA ASN A 611 -8.67 1.15 8.76
C ASN A 611 -8.78 1.72 10.18
N LEU A 612 -7.96 2.73 10.46
CA LEU A 612 -7.89 3.38 11.77
C LEU A 612 -8.82 4.59 11.85
N ARG A 613 -9.49 4.70 13.00
CA ARG A 613 -10.16 5.92 13.46
C ARG A 613 -9.39 6.60 14.60
N ALA A 614 -8.13 6.21 14.74
CA ALA A 614 -7.23 6.75 15.74
C ALA A 614 -7.03 8.24 15.46
N ARG A 615 -7.19 9.04 16.51
CA ARG A 615 -6.87 10.47 16.50
C ARG A 615 -5.37 10.69 16.57
N PHE A 616 -4.65 9.74 17.16
CA PHE A 616 -3.24 9.84 17.41
C PHE A 616 -2.62 8.46 17.63
N VAL A 617 -1.43 8.26 17.08
CA VAL A 617 -0.59 7.08 17.30
C VAL A 617 0.72 7.54 17.95
N ALA A 618 1.13 6.90 19.03
CA ALA A 618 2.45 7.09 19.61
C ALA A 618 3.38 5.94 19.21
N LEU A 619 4.50 6.25 18.54
CA LEU A 619 5.60 5.32 18.27
C LEU A 619 6.75 5.65 19.22
N SER A 620 6.63 5.17 20.45
CA SER A 620 7.73 5.14 21.43
C SER A 620 8.65 3.96 21.09
N ALA A 621 9.15 3.95 19.84
CA ALA A 621 9.66 2.74 19.23
C ALA A 621 10.94 2.87 18.41
N CYS A 622 11.95 3.61 18.87
CA CYS A 622 13.23 3.68 18.16
C CYS A 622 14.32 2.85 18.83
N ASN A 623 14.66 1.73 18.19
CA ASN A 623 15.92 1.03 18.41
C ASN A 623 16.38 0.44 17.09
N THR A 624 17.35 1.09 16.44
CA THR A 624 17.97 0.58 15.23
C THR A 624 19.33 0.00 15.58
N ALA A 625 19.60 -1.23 15.14
CA ALA A 625 20.89 -1.90 15.30
C ALA A 625 22.04 -1.17 14.56
N ASN A 626 21.72 -0.14 13.77
CA ASN A 626 22.65 0.72 13.05
C ASN A 626 22.22 2.20 13.20
N PHE A 627 23.10 3.07 13.68
CA PHE A 627 22.78 4.47 13.99
C PHE A 627 23.14 5.42 12.82
N ASP A 628 22.17 5.68 11.92
CA ASP A 628 22.25 6.79 10.97
C ASP A 628 20.95 7.62 10.95
N MET A 629 20.95 8.77 11.63
CA MET A 629 19.78 9.67 11.63
C MET A 629 19.38 10.14 10.23
N THR A 630 20.28 10.14 9.25
CA THR A 630 19.97 10.52 7.86
C THR A 630 19.03 9.51 7.22
N GLN A 631 19.20 8.23 7.53
CA GLN A 631 18.33 7.15 7.06
C GLN A 631 17.04 7.12 7.89
N MET A 632 17.12 7.25 9.21
CA MET A 632 15.93 7.34 10.07
C MET A 632 15.02 8.51 9.69
N ALA A 633 15.58 9.68 9.40
CA ALA A 633 14.81 10.85 8.98
C ALA A 633 14.15 10.67 7.60
N GLN A 634 14.62 9.71 6.77
CA GLN A 634 14.01 9.33 5.49
C GLN A 634 12.89 8.28 5.66
N ASP A 635 13.08 7.31 6.57
CA ASP A 635 12.18 6.16 6.73
C ASP A 635 11.13 6.29 7.84
N LEU A 636 11.39 7.07 8.90
CA LEU A 636 10.37 7.40 9.91
C LEU A 636 9.15 8.10 9.30
N PRO A 637 9.30 9.02 8.32
CA PRO A 637 8.20 9.47 7.51
C PRO A 637 7.38 8.32 6.93
N ALA A 638 7.98 7.22 6.47
CA ALA A 638 7.24 6.10 5.88
C ALA A 638 6.34 5.35 6.89
N LEU A 639 6.77 5.15 8.14
CA LEU A 639 5.90 4.58 9.18
C LEU A 639 4.76 5.53 9.58
N SER A 640 5.08 6.81 9.85
CA SER A 640 4.02 7.78 10.17
C SER A 640 3.07 7.98 9.01
N SER A 641 3.60 7.92 7.80
CA SER A 641 2.84 7.95 6.56
C SER A 641 1.88 6.78 6.52
N ALA A 642 2.34 5.55 6.73
CA ALA A 642 1.47 4.37 6.80
C ALA A 642 0.33 4.56 7.81
N PHE A 643 0.59 5.10 9.01
CA PHE A 643 -0.46 5.44 9.98
C PHE A 643 -1.39 6.58 9.52
N ALA A 644 -0.86 7.60 8.85
CA ALA A 644 -1.67 8.66 8.25
C ALA A 644 -2.64 8.13 7.20
N VAL A 645 -2.16 7.17 6.42
CA VAL A 645 -2.94 6.44 5.44
C VAL A 645 -4.01 5.57 6.06
N ALA A 646 -3.66 4.87 7.12
CA ALA A 646 -4.60 4.06 7.86
C ALA A 646 -5.76 4.91 8.42
N GLY A 647 -5.55 6.22 8.60
CA GLY A 647 -6.55 7.18 9.03
C GLY A 647 -6.16 8.01 10.25
N THR A 648 -4.89 7.96 10.67
CA THR A 648 -4.38 8.67 11.85
C THR A 648 -3.82 10.04 11.47
N PRO A 649 -4.44 11.17 11.86
CA PRO A 649 -4.01 12.50 11.38
C PRO A 649 -2.64 12.93 11.92
N SER A 650 -2.14 12.29 12.98
CA SER A 650 -0.85 12.62 13.57
C SER A 650 -0.25 11.43 14.30
N THR A 651 1.07 11.30 14.17
CA THR A 651 1.86 10.23 14.79
C THR A 651 3.03 10.86 15.54
N LEU A 652 3.26 10.45 16.78
CA LEU A 652 4.52 10.73 17.48
C LEU A 652 5.56 9.72 17.01
N GLY A 653 6.69 10.21 16.52
CA GLY A 653 7.87 9.41 16.23
C GLY A 653 9.03 9.81 17.13
N THR A 654 10.00 8.91 17.28
CA THR A 654 11.29 9.19 17.89
C THR A 654 12.37 9.18 16.80
N LEU A 655 13.37 10.07 16.87
CA LEU A 655 14.40 10.21 15.82
C LEU A 655 15.65 9.37 16.08
N TRP A 656 15.86 8.93 17.31
CA TRP A 656 16.94 8.06 17.79
C TRP A 656 16.49 7.36 19.08
N PRO A 657 17.24 6.36 19.60
CA PRO A 657 16.86 5.67 20.82
C PRO A 657 16.75 6.61 22.02
N VAL A 658 15.68 6.45 22.78
CA VAL A 658 15.41 7.32 23.91
C VAL A 658 15.66 6.59 25.22
N ASN A 659 16.18 7.32 26.20
CA ASN A 659 16.27 6.80 27.56
C ASN A 659 14.87 6.48 28.11
N SER A 660 14.75 5.32 28.75
CA SER A 660 13.50 4.77 29.30
C SER A 660 12.76 5.74 30.24
N GLU A 661 13.48 6.43 31.13
CA GLU A 661 12.88 7.39 32.05
C GLU A 661 12.30 8.59 31.30
N THR A 662 13.01 9.08 30.27
CA THR A 662 12.51 10.18 29.45
C THR A 662 11.31 9.76 28.60
N GLY A 663 11.34 8.56 28.01
CA GLY A 663 10.20 7.96 27.30
C GLY A 663 8.95 7.95 28.16
N LYS A 664 9.06 7.35 29.35
CA LYS A 664 7.97 7.29 30.33
C LYS A 664 7.41 8.67 30.67
N GLN A 665 8.24 9.65 31.03
CA GLN A 665 7.75 10.97 31.46
C GLN A 665 7.15 11.79 30.30
N VAL A 666 7.79 11.81 29.13
CA VAL A 666 7.33 12.63 28.00
C VAL A 666 6.07 12.05 27.37
N VAL A 667 6.03 10.73 27.12
CA VAL A 667 4.89 10.06 26.46
C VAL A 667 3.66 10.06 27.36
N THR A 668 3.80 9.75 28.65
CA THR A 668 2.68 9.82 29.60
C THR A 668 2.18 11.25 29.79
N GLY A 669 3.09 12.22 29.88
CA GLY A 669 2.76 13.65 29.97
C GLY A 669 2.05 14.19 28.73
N LEU A 670 2.34 13.63 27.56
CA LEU A 670 1.65 13.91 26.30
C LEU A 670 0.23 13.33 26.33
N PHE A 671 0.05 12.05 26.66
CA PHE A 671 -1.30 11.43 26.70
C PHE A 671 -2.21 12.08 27.74
N ALA A 672 -1.67 12.46 28.91
CA ALA A 672 -2.43 13.21 29.92
C ALA A 672 -3.01 14.52 29.37
N ARG A 673 -2.23 15.26 28.56
CA ARG A 673 -2.67 16.51 27.92
C ARG A 673 -3.69 16.30 26.81
N LEU A 674 -3.50 15.26 26.00
CA LEU A 674 -4.48 14.87 24.98
C LEU A 674 -5.83 14.54 25.59
N ARG A 675 -5.83 13.86 26.75
CA ARG A 675 -7.05 13.45 27.47
C ARG A 675 -7.71 14.60 28.23
N ASP A 676 -6.94 15.31 29.06
CA ASP A 676 -7.50 16.21 30.08
C ASP A 676 -7.74 17.63 29.55
N GLN A 677 -6.94 18.07 28.56
CA GLN A 677 -6.97 19.44 28.06
C GLN A 677 -7.49 19.55 26.62
N GLY A 678 -7.68 18.40 25.94
CA GLY A 678 -8.14 18.36 24.55
C GLY A 678 -7.16 19.01 23.56
N LEU A 679 -5.88 19.13 23.93
CA LEU A 679 -4.84 19.71 23.09
C LEU A 679 -4.57 18.85 21.85
N GLY A 680 -4.05 19.47 20.80
CA GLY A 680 -3.52 18.77 19.65
C GLY A 680 -2.18 18.09 19.97
N PRO A 681 -1.79 17.02 19.26
CA PRO A 681 -0.53 16.30 19.52
C PRO A 681 0.72 17.17 19.57
N ALA A 682 0.84 18.17 18.69
CA ALA A 682 2.01 19.05 18.66
C ALA A 682 2.12 19.93 19.91
N GLU A 683 0.99 20.49 20.36
CA GLU A 683 0.95 21.30 21.57
C GLU A 683 1.13 20.43 22.83
N ALA A 684 0.49 19.26 22.85
CA ALA A 684 0.65 18.29 23.93
C ALA A 684 2.11 17.84 24.09
N LEU A 685 2.81 17.55 22.98
CA LEU A 685 4.23 17.22 22.99
C LEU A 685 5.09 18.39 23.48
N ALA A 686 4.89 19.58 22.91
CA ALA A 686 5.68 20.76 23.29
C ALA A 686 5.56 21.05 24.78
N GLN A 687 4.35 20.95 25.34
CA GLN A 687 4.14 21.13 26.78
C GLN A 687 4.70 19.99 27.63
N ALA A 688 4.67 18.74 27.15
CA ALA A 688 5.31 17.62 27.83
C ALA A 688 6.84 17.82 27.87
N GLN A 689 7.46 18.21 26.76
CA GLN A 689 8.89 18.55 26.67
C GLN A 689 9.26 19.76 27.57
N ARG A 690 8.44 20.81 27.60
CA ARG A 690 8.64 21.96 28.50
C ARG A 690 8.53 21.56 29.97
N SER A 691 7.60 20.66 30.31
CA SER A 691 7.45 20.14 31.68
C SER A 691 8.65 19.31 32.10
N PHE A 692 9.14 18.46 31.20
CA PHE A 692 10.36 17.68 31.40
C PHE A 692 11.58 18.59 31.61
N LEU A 693 11.73 19.63 30.79
CA LEU A 693 12.80 20.63 30.94
C LEU A 693 12.70 21.45 32.23
N ALA A 694 11.49 21.66 32.76
CA ALA A 694 11.28 22.40 34.00
C ALA A 694 11.60 21.57 35.25
N ALA A 695 11.42 20.25 35.19
CA ALA A 695 11.69 19.33 36.29
C ALA A 695 12.40 18.05 35.79
N PRO A 696 13.63 18.15 35.25
CA PRO A 696 14.35 17.00 34.75
C PRO A 696 14.83 16.10 35.91
N PRO A 697 15.00 14.77 35.71
CA PRO A 697 15.49 13.87 36.75
C PRO A 697 16.86 14.25 37.33
N SER A 698 17.74 14.83 36.50
CA SER A 698 19.02 15.40 36.90
C SER A 698 19.48 16.44 35.88
N ARG A 699 20.58 17.16 36.17
CA ARG A 699 21.10 18.20 35.26
C ARG A 699 21.53 17.65 33.90
N ALA A 700 21.97 16.39 33.83
CA ALA A 700 22.33 15.72 32.57
C ALA A 700 21.16 15.68 31.57
N TYR A 701 19.93 15.53 32.06
CA TYR A 701 18.72 15.44 31.23
C TYR A 701 18.31 16.77 30.56
N LEU A 702 18.97 17.89 30.88
CA LEU A 702 18.81 19.15 30.15
C LEU A 702 19.40 19.06 28.73
N HIS A 703 20.31 18.11 28.48
CA HIS A 703 20.89 17.91 27.16
C HIS A 703 19.82 17.49 26.12
N PRO A 704 19.77 18.10 24.93
CA PRO A 704 18.73 17.82 23.92
C PRO A 704 18.60 16.35 23.48
N ARG A 705 19.64 15.53 23.65
CA ARG A 705 19.57 14.08 23.36
C ARG A 705 18.44 13.34 24.07
N PHE A 706 18.00 13.85 25.22
CA PHE A 706 16.95 13.22 26.03
C PHE A 706 15.55 13.61 25.58
N TRP A 707 15.28 14.91 25.43
CA TRP A 707 13.92 15.43 25.23
C TRP A 707 13.59 15.80 23.78
N ALA A 708 14.59 15.99 22.91
CA ALA A 708 14.38 16.34 21.51
C ALA A 708 14.21 15.18 20.48
N PRO A 709 14.31 13.87 20.81
CA PRO A 709 14.05 12.84 19.80
C PRO A 709 12.59 12.79 19.37
N PHE A 710 11.68 13.21 20.24
CA PHE A 710 10.23 13.17 20.02
C PHE A 710 9.79 14.24 19.03
N VAL A 711 9.11 13.81 17.96
CA VAL A 711 8.54 14.70 16.94
C VAL A 711 7.13 14.30 16.58
N ILE A 712 6.27 15.27 16.29
CA ILE A 712 4.95 15.02 15.71
C ILE A 712 5.04 15.05 14.20
N LEU A 713 4.66 13.94 13.58
CA LEU A 713 4.55 13.76 12.14
C LEU A 713 3.05 13.87 11.78
N GLY A 714 2.73 14.59 10.70
CA GLY A 714 1.37 15.00 10.36
C GLY A 714 1.05 16.44 10.78
N ASP A 715 -0.24 16.82 10.78
CA ASP A 715 -0.68 18.21 11.03
C ASP A 715 -0.49 18.65 12.50
N GLY A 716 -0.71 17.73 13.45
CA GLY A 716 -0.53 17.97 14.89
C GLY A 716 -1.62 18.83 15.54
N THR A 717 -2.72 19.13 14.84
CA THR A 717 -3.91 19.82 15.37
C THR A 717 -4.74 18.91 16.29
N PRO A 718 -5.57 19.50 17.17
CA PRO A 718 -6.71 18.78 17.71
C PRO A 718 -7.58 18.27 16.55
N PRO A 719 -7.95 16.97 16.52
CA PRO A 719 -8.89 16.46 15.52
C PRO A 719 -10.21 17.23 15.60
N ALA A 720 -10.85 17.49 14.46
CA ALA A 720 -12.19 18.07 14.42
C ALA A 720 -13.14 17.29 15.36
N ALA A 721 -14.01 17.99 16.08
CA ALA A 721 -14.98 17.38 16.99
C ALA A 721 -15.91 16.46 16.19
N ALA A 722 -15.66 15.14 16.26
CA ALA A 722 -16.55 14.15 15.68
C ALA A 722 -17.95 14.29 16.28
N GLU A 723 -18.99 14.33 15.44
CA GLU A 723 -20.35 14.06 15.89
C GLU A 723 -20.34 12.70 16.61
N THR A 724 -20.89 12.67 17.81
CA THR A 724 -20.99 11.46 18.64
C THR A 724 -22.03 10.51 18.03
N ALA A 725 -21.68 9.83 16.94
CA ALA A 725 -22.49 8.77 16.39
C ALA A 725 -22.39 7.55 17.33
N LYS A 726 -23.52 7.07 17.88
CA LYS A 726 -23.54 5.89 18.78
C LYS A 726 -22.90 4.66 18.11
N PRO A 727 -22.01 3.90 18.78
CA PRO A 727 -21.29 2.78 18.18
C PRO A 727 -22.20 1.83 17.40
N ALA A 728 -21.80 1.46 16.18
CA ALA A 728 -22.49 0.42 15.42
C ALA A 728 -22.06 -0.99 15.86
N LEU A 729 -20.87 -1.13 16.43
CA LEU A 729 -20.34 -2.36 17.03
C LEU A 729 -20.44 -2.23 18.56
N SER A 730 -21.19 -3.13 19.20
CA SER A 730 -21.39 -3.15 20.66
C SER A 730 -20.42 -4.10 21.38
N GLY A 731 -19.80 -5.03 20.68
CA GLY A 731 -18.77 -5.92 21.22
C GLY A 731 -18.30 -7.01 20.25
N VAL A 732 -17.17 -7.64 20.57
CA VAL A 732 -16.63 -8.81 19.87
C VAL A 732 -16.41 -9.92 20.90
N GLU A 733 -16.87 -11.12 20.58
CA GLU A 733 -16.68 -12.31 21.40
C GLU A 733 -15.89 -13.35 20.62
N VAL A 734 -14.65 -13.61 21.04
CA VAL A 734 -13.80 -14.68 20.51
C VAL A 734 -14.11 -15.98 21.25
N LEU A 735 -14.36 -17.06 20.52
CA LEU A 735 -14.87 -18.34 21.04
C LEU A 735 -13.84 -19.47 21.06
N THR A 736 -12.69 -19.29 20.40
CA THR A 736 -11.61 -20.28 20.28
C THR A 736 -10.23 -19.63 20.43
N GLU A 737 -9.25 -20.41 20.89
CA GLU A 737 -7.89 -19.90 21.14
C GLU A 737 -6.91 -20.20 20.00
N ARG A 738 -7.06 -21.35 19.32
CA ARG A 738 -6.15 -21.93 18.32
C ARG A 738 -6.86 -22.18 16.99
N GLY A 739 -7.53 -21.16 16.51
CA GLY A 739 -8.20 -21.14 15.22
C GLY A 739 -9.65 -21.62 15.28
N GLY A 740 -10.42 -21.38 14.22
CA GLY A 740 -11.81 -21.79 14.14
C GLY A 740 -12.67 -20.83 13.34
N GLU A 741 -13.94 -21.20 13.17
CA GLU A 741 -14.92 -20.40 12.46
C GLU A 741 -16.32 -20.67 13.02
N VAL A 742 -17.11 -19.63 13.25
CA VAL A 742 -18.55 -19.79 13.51
C VAL A 742 -19.28 -20.03 12.19
N LEU A 743 -19.78 -21.25 12.01
CA LEU A 743 -20.44 -21.70 10.78
C LEU A 743 -21.91 -21.31 10.71
N SER A 744 -22.59 -21.30 11.86
CA SER A 744 -24.03 -21.03 11.94
C SER A 744 -24.43 -20.45 13.29
N LEU A 745 -25.46 -19.61 13.28
CA LEU A 745 -26.07 -19.00 14.45
C LEU A 745 -27.57 -19.30 14.40
N ALA A 746 -28.15 -19.65 15.55
CA ALA A 746 -29.59 -19.89 15.66
C ALA A 746 -30.12 -19.30 16.97
N GLN A 747 -31.33 -18.76 16.92
CA GLN A 747 -32.08 -18.40 18.12
C GLN A 747 -32.58 -19.68 18.80
N ALA A 748 -32.28 -19.84 20.08
CA ALA A 748 -32.70 -20.98 20.89
C ALA A 748 -33.40 -20.48 22.18
N PRO A 749 -34.15 -21.35 22.89
CA PRO A 749 -34.65 -21.02 24.22
C PRO A 749 -33.49 -20.64 25.15
N GLY A 750 -33.58 -19.49 25.82
CA GLY A 750 -32.56 -18.99 26.75
C GLY A 750 -31.45 -18.15 26.12
N GLY A 751 -31.30 -18.12 24.79
CA GLY A 751 -30.35 -17.22 24.12
C GLY A 751 -29.93 -17.66 22.72
N VAL A 752 -28.64 -17.55 22.40
CA VAL A 752 -28.12 -17.75 21.04
C VAL A 752 -27.22 -18.97 21.00
N ALA A 753 -27.54 -19.88 20.08
CA ALA A 753 -26.73 -21.03 19.80
C ALA A 753 -25.75 -20.75 18.64
N ALA A 754 -24.51 -21.16 18.80
CA ALA A 754 -23.46 -21.05 17.80
C ALA A 754 -22.89 -22.44 17.46
N ARG A 755 -22.88 -22.77 16.18
CA ARG A 755 -22.15 -23.92 15.63
C ARG A 755 -20.79 -23.43 15.15
N LEU A 756 -19.72 -24.00 15.67
CA LEU A 756 -18.36 -23.59 15.32
C LEU A 756 -17.43 -24.77 15.07
N ILE A 757 -16.43 -24.53 14.24
CA ILE A 757 -15.18 -25.27 14.26
C ILE A 757 -14.39 -24.76 15.47
N ALA A 758 -14.02 -25.67 16.35
CA ALA A 758 -13.35 -25.43 17.62
C ALA A 758 -11.84 -25.71 17.53
N ASP A 759 -11.16 -25.49 18.65
CA ASP A 759 -9.73 -25.71 18.79
C ASP A 759 -9.32 -27.14 18.42
N LYS A 760 -8.05 -27.30 18.02
CA LYS A 760 -7.48 -28.63 17.82
C LYS A 760 -7.57 -29.43 19.13
N ASP A 761 -8.06 -30.66 19.03
CA ASP A 761 -8.00 -31.63 20.12
C ASP A 761 -6.54 -32.08 20.39
N ALA A 762 -6.35 -32.91 21.41
CA ALA A 762 -5.03 -33.43 21.79
C ALA A 762 -4.33 -34.22 20.66
N ASP A 763 -5.10 -34.74 19.70
CA ASP A 763 -4.60 -35.49 18.54
C ASP A 763 -4.38 -34.58 17.31
N GLY A 764 -4.58 -33.26 17.45
CA GLY A 764 -4.40 -32.26 16.39
C GLY A 764 -5.57 -32.15 15.40
N ARG A 765 -6.69 -32.84 15.64
CA ARG A 765 -7.91 -32.76 14.81
C ARG A 765 -8.72 -31.54 15.20
N GLN A 766 -9.34 -30.86 14.23
CA GLN A 766 -10.27 -29.78 14.54
C GLN A 766 -11.50 -30.35 15.24
N ALA A 767 -11.74 -29.96 16.48
CA ALA A 767 -12.98 -30.30 17.16
C ALA A 767 -14.11 -29.45 16.57
N ALA A 768 -15.34 -29.91 16.70
CA ALA A 768 -16.52 -29.13 16.40
C ALA A 768 -17.29 -28.89 17.68
N ALA A 769 -17.85 -27.71 17.88
CA ALA A 769 -18.65 -27.41 19.06
C ALA A 769 -20.00 -26.78 18.73
N VAL A 770 -20.95 -27.00 19.63
CA VAL A 770 -22.18 -26.22 19.74
C VAL A 770 -22.16 -25.54 21.10
N ARG A 771 -22.33 -24.22 21.10
CA ARG A 771 -22.37 -23.40 22.30
C ARG A 771 -23.72 -22.72 22.40
N LEU A 772 -24.32 -22.69 23.58
CA LEU A 772 -25.44 -21.80 23.89
C LEU A 772 -24.98 -20.70 24.85
N ALA A 773 -25.31 -19.46 24.52
CA ALA A 773 -25.04 -18.29 25.36
C ALA A 773 -26.33 -17.54 25.69
N SER A 774 -26.41 -16.97 26.89
CA SER A 774 -27.51 -16.10 27.27
C SER A 774 -27.58 -14.84 26.39
N GLY A 775 -28.69 -14.10 26.46
CA GLY A 775 -28.80 -12.81 25.77
C GLY A 775 -27.73 -11.77 26.16
N SER A 776 -27.09 -11.92 27.32
CA SER A 776 -25.97 -11.07 27.75
C SER A 776 -24.62 -11.50 27.16
N GLY A 777 -24.53 -12.69 26.57
CA GLY A 777 -23.31 -13.29 26.03
C GLY A 777 -22.64 -14.33 26.94
N SER A 778 -23.03 -14.44 28.22
CA SER A 778 -22.49 -15.48 29.11
C SER A 778 -22.81 -16.89 28.59
N GLU A 779 -21.79 -17.74 28.47
CA GLU A 779 -21.93 -19.13 28.07
C GLU A 779 -22.78 -19.90 29.09
N LEU A 780 -23.84 -20.56 28.61
CA LEU A 780 -24.70 -21.42 29.42
C LEU A 780 -24.19 -22.86 29.39
N TRP A 781 -23.85 -23.35 28.20
CA TRP A 781 -23.22 -24.66 28.01
C TRP A 781 -22.50 -24.72 26.66
N ARG A 782 -21.59 -25.70 26.56
CA ARG A 782 -20.86 -26.05 25.34
C ARG A 782 -20.74 -27.56 25.23
N GLU A 783 -21.06 -28.08 24.06
CA GLU A 783 -20.87 -29.49 23.68
C GLU A 783 -19.85 -29.55 22.55
N ALA A 784 -18.79 -30.35 22.71
CA ALA A 784 -17.69 -30.46 21.76
C ALA A 784 -17.45 -31.92 21.35
N THR A 785 -17.12 -32.12 20.07
CA THR A 785 -16.90 -33.43 19.44
C THR A 785 -15.63 -33.42 18.61
N ALA A 786 -14.97 -34.57 18.44
CA ALA A 786 -13.84 -34.74 17.52
C ALA A 786 -14.26 -34.90 16.03
N ASP A 787 -15.58 -34.89 15.77
CA ASP A 787 -16.17 -34.99 14.43
C ASP A 787 -16.13 -33.64 13.70
N GLY A 788 -16.26 -33.68 12.38
CA GLY A 788 -16.32 -32.48 11.54
C GLY A 788 -17.63 -31.69 11.69
N ALA A 789 -17.58 -30.40 11.41
CA ALA A 789 -18.72 -29.49 11.50
C ALA A 789 -19.36 -29.18 10.14
N SER A 790 -20.66 -28.92 10.12
CA SER A 790 -21.35 -28.31 8.97
C SER A 790 -22.17 -27.09 9.39
N ARG A 791 -22.76 -26.39 8.41
CA ARG A 791 -23.58 -25.18 8.64
C ARG A 791 -24.98 -25.48 9.19
N VAL A 792 -25.33 -26.76 9.35
CA VAL A 792 -26.64 -27.19 9.82
C VAL A 792 -26.78 -26.92 11.32
N LEU A 793 -27.67 -25.98 11.65
CA LEU A 793 -28.08 -25.66 13.01
C LEU A 793 -29.54 -25.20 12.98
N VAL A 794 -30.46 -26.01 13.50
CA VAL A 794 -31.90 -25.74 13.44
C VAL A 794 -32.55 -25.98 14.80
N GLN A 795 -33.31 -25.00 15.30
CA GLN A 795 -34.08 -25.15 16.53
C GLN A 795 -35.41 -25.86 16.25
N LEU A 796 -35.58 -27.06 16.81
CA LEU A 796 -36.84 -27.80 16.90
C LEU A 796 -37.43 -27.64 18.31
N ASP A 797 -38.68 -28.05 18.53
CA ASP A 797 -39.32 -27.97 19.84
C ASP A 797 -38.68 -28.95 20.84
N ALA A 798 -38.21 -30.09 20.35
CA ALA A 798 -37.49 -31.10 21.14
C ALA A 798 -36.03 -30.73 21.49
N GLY A 799 -35.44 -29.74 20.81
CA GLY A 799 -34.04 -29.39 20.98
C GLY A 799 -33.37 -28.81 19.74
N LEU A 800 -32.05 -28.67 19.79
CA LEU A 800 -31.25 -28.10 18.73
C LEU A 800 -30.65 -29.20 17.84
N LEU A 801 -31.07 -29.25 16.58
CA LEU A 801 -30.54 -30.16 15.58
C LEU A 801 -29.25 -29.56 14.99
N SER A 802 -28.15 -30.28 15.12
CA SER A 802 -26.82 -29.90 14.63
C SER A 802 -26.31 -30.91 13.60
N GLY A 803 -25.65 -30.44 12.55
CA GLY A 803 -25.00 -31.28 11.56
C GLY A 803 -23.47 -31.29 11.64
N GLY A 804 -22.92 -32.37 11.12
CA GLY A 804 -21.50 -32.63 11.01
C GLY A 804 -21.21 -33.83 10.12
N TYR A 805 -20.01 -34.36 10.21
CA TYR A 805 -19.60 -35.57 9.50
C TYR A 805 -18.51 -36.30 10.28
N ALA A 806 -18.45 -37.62 10.10
CA ALA A 806 -17.43 -38.46 10.73
C ALA A 806 -16.81 -39.41 9.70
N LEU A 807 -15.53 -39.74 9.92
CA LEU A 807 -14.84 -40.73 9.10
C LEU A 807 -15.32 -42.13 9.50
N THR A 808 -15.87 -42.87 8.54
CA THR A 808 -16.29 -44.26 8.74
C THR A 808 -15.07 -45.19 8.81
N PRO A 809 -15.21 -46.40 9.39
CA PRO A 809 -14.15 -47.43 9.33
C PRO A 809 -13.70 -47.79 7.91
N ALA A 810 -14.58 -47.59 6.91
CA ALA A 810 -14.27 -47.79 5.49
C ALA A 810 -13.48 -46.62 4.86
N GLY A 811 -13.11 -45.60 5.65
CA GLY A 811 -12.36 -44.44 5.19
C GLY A 811 -13.16 -43.42 4.38
N ARG A 812 -14.50 -43.47 4.41
CA ARG A 812 -15.40 -42.50 3.76
C ARG A 812 -16.00 -41.54 4.78
N TYR A 813 -16.24 -40.28 4.39
CA TYR A 813 -16.92 -39.30 5.24
C TYR A 813 -18.43 -39.48 5.17
N ALA A 814 -19.05 -39.81 6.31
CA ALA A 814 -20.50 -39.97 6.43
C ALA A 814 -21.14 -38.78 7.16
N PRO A 815 -22.34 -38.34 6.73
CA PRO A 815 -23.07 -37.26 7.37
C PRO A 815 -23.51 -37.69 8.76
N LYS A 816 -23.35 -36.79 9.74
CA LYS A 816 -23.76 -36.98 11.13
C LYS A 816 -24.76 -35.91 11.53
N LEU A 817 -25.86 -36.30 12.16
CA LEU A 817 -26.85 -35.39 12.75
C LEU A 817 -26.98 -35.69 14.23
N THR A 818 -26.96 -34.64 15.05
CA THR A 818 -27.02 -34.73 16.51
C THR A 818 -28.15 -33.84 17.01
N LEU A 819 -28.99 -34.36 17.92
CA LEU A 819 -30.00 -33.56 18.61
C LEU A 819 -29.52 -33.25 20.02
N LEU A 820 -29.44 -31.97 20.36
CA LEU A 820 -29.04 -31.48 21.67
C LEU A 820 -30.26 -31.00 22.45
N LYS A 821 -30.39 -31.43 23.69
CA LYS A 821 -31.41 -30.96 24.62
C LYS A 821 -31.14 -29.51 25.04
N PRO A 822 -32.13 -28.80 25.64
CA PRO A 822 -31.93 -27.42 26.11
C PRO A 822 -30.79 -27.23 27.12
N ASP A 823 -30.44 -28.28 27.87
CA ASP A 823 -29.32 -28.30 28.83
C ASP A 823 -27.96 -28.64 28.20
N GLY A 824 -27.91 -28.85 26.88
CA GLY A 824 -26.71 -29.20 26.13
C GLY A 824 -26.42 -30.71 26.07
N ALA A 825 -27.17 -31.55 26.77
CA ALA A 825 -26.98 -32.99 26.72
C ALA A 825 -27.41 -33.57 25.35
N ARG A 826 -26.66 -34.53 24.82
CA ARG A 826 -27.04 -35.25 23.59
C ARG A 826 -28.31 -36.09 23.83
N ALA A 827 -29.38 -35.79 23.09
CA ALA A 827 -30.59 -36.61 23.05
C ALA A 827 -30.39 -37.86 22.17
N GLY A 828 -29.59 -37.72 21.11
CA GLY A 828 -29.23 -38.81 20.21
C GLY A 828 -28.36 -38.32 19.06
N GLU A 829 -27.87 -39.26 18.26
CA GLU A 829 -27.16 -39.00 17.02
C GLU A 829 -27.47 -40.07 15.97
N THR A 830 -27.39 -39.71 14.69
CA THR A 830 -27.47 -40.65 13.56
C THR A 830 -26.28 -40.42 12.63
N LEU A 831 -25.68 -41.51 12.15
CA LEU A 831 -24.56 -41.50 11.19
C LEU A 831 -24.99 -42.19 9.89
N GLY A 832 -24.65 -41.59 8.76
CA GLY A 832 -24.73 -42.24 7.46
C GLY A 832 -26.16 -42.57 7.03
N ALA A 833 -26.99 -41.54 6.82
CA ALA A 833 -28.39 -41.59 6.36
C ALA A 833 -28.62 -42.33 5.00
N GLY A 834 -28.24 -43.61 4.90
CA GLY A 834 -28.21 -44.39 3.67
C GLY A 834 -27.01 -44.10 2.74
N LEU A 835 -26.11 -43.18 3.12
CA LEU A 835 -25.06 -42.64 2.24
C LEU A 835 -23.64 -42.98 2.71
N ALA A 836 -23.45 -44.06 3.47
CA ALA A 836 -22.15 -44.43 4.04
C ALA A 836 -21.12 -44.93 3.01
N SER A 837 -21.54 -45.22 1.76
CA SER A 837 -20.68 -45.72 0.69
C SER A 837 -20.03 -44.62 -0.17
N VAL A 838 -20.40 -43.36 0.04
CA VAL A 838 -19.92 -42.18 -0.68
C VAL A 838 -19.48 -41.11 0.31
N ASP A 839 -18.62 -40.18 -0.10
CA ASP A 839 -18.28 -39.03 0.75
C ASP A 839 -19.44 -38.04 0.70
N ALA A 840 -20.22 -37.93 1.78
CA ALA A 840 -21.45 -37.16 1.84
C ALA A 840 -21.54 -36.24 3.06
N PHE A 841 -22.04 -35.02 2.85
CA PHE A 841 -21.97 -33.94 3.85
C PHE A 841 -23.31 -33.20 3.96
N PRO A 842 -23.80 -32.89 5.18
CA PRO A 842 -24.94 -32.01 5.34
C PRO A 842 -24.57 -30.59 4.89
N MET A 843 -25.26 -30.05 3.88
CA MET A 843 -24.93 -28.75 3.27
C MET A 843 -25.85 -27.63 3.75
N ALA A 844 -27.13 -27.94 3.92
CA ALA A 844 -28.16 -26.98 4.34
C ALA A 844 -29.25 -27.67 5.15
N ALA A 845 -29.95 -26.90 6.00
CA ALA A 845 -31.15 -27.37 6.66
C ALA A 845 -32.10 -26.20 6.92
N ALA A 846 -33.39 -26.49 6.96
CA ALA A 846 -34.42 -25.53 7.33
C ALA A 846 -35.51 -26.20 8.15
N ARG A 847 -36.10 -25.45 9.09
CA ARG A 847 -37.24 -25.89 9.89
C ARG A 847 -38.48 -25.99 9.00
N LEU A 848 -39.15 -27.13 8.99
CA LEU A 848 -40.45 -27.30 8.31
C LEU A 848 -41.59 -26.87 9.24
N ASP A 849 -41.57 -27.36 10.47
CA ASP A 849 -42.52 -27.05 11.54
C ASP A 849 -41.86 -27.19 12.92
N GLY A 850 -42.63 -27.33 14.01
CA GLY A 850 -42.08 -27.54 15.36
C GLY A 850 -41.27 -28.80 15.56
N GLU A 851 -41.60 -29.85 14.83
CA GLU A 851 -41.16 -31.21 15.09
C GLU A 851 -40.11 -31.69 14.08
N GLN A 852 -40.12 -31.12 12.88
CA GLN A 852 -39.31 -31.60 11.74
C GLN A 852 -38.50 -30.50 11.06
N ALA A 853 -37.33 -30.89 10.58
CA ALA A 853 -36.49 -30.12 9.67
C ALA A 853 -36.27 -30.89 8.36
N VAL A 854 -36.07 -30.15 7.27
CA VAL A 854 -35.49 -30.70 6.05
C VAL A 854 -33.97 -30.49 6.08
N VAL A 855 -33.22 -31.53 5.77
CA VAL A 855 -31.75 -31.53 5.70
C VAL A 855 -31.33 -31.93 4.29
N ALA A 856 -30.51 -31.11 3.65
CA ALA A 856 -29.90 -31.40 2.36
C ALA A 856 -28.51 -31.99 2.54
N VAL A 857 -28.28 -33.17 1.97
CA VAL A 857 -27.01 -33.90 2.06
C VAL A 857 -26.43 -34.10 0.66
N GLY A 858 -25.27 -33.51 0.38
CA GLY A 858 -24.61 -33.57 -0.93
C GLY A 858 -23.53 -34.65 -0.99
N GLU A 859 -23.44 -35.36 -2.11
CA GLU A 859 -22.33 -36.26 -2.44
C GLU A 859 -21.16 -35.44 -3.03
N LEU A 860 -19.94 -35.55 -2.49
CA LEU A 860 -18.76 -34.82 -2.96
C LEU A 860 -17.61 -35.72 -3.47
N ASN A 861 -17.62 -37.02 -3.14
CA ASN A 861 -16.65 -38.06 -3.60
C ASN A 861 -15.19 -37.61 -3.70
N LEU A 862 -14.69 -36.93 -2.66
CA LEU A 862 -13.39 -36.26 -2.66
C LEU A 862 -12.18 -37.19 -2.94
N ARG A 863 -12.36 -38.50 -2.78
CA ARG A 863 -11.28 -39.50 -2.91
C ARG A 863 -11.23 -40.21 -4.27
N ASP A 864 -12.22 -40.05 -5.15
CA ASP A 864 -12.34 -40.85 -6.38
C ASP A 864 -11.78 -40.16 -7.65
N ALA A 865 -10.86 -39.19 -7.47
CA ALA A 865 -10.25 -38.29 -8.47
C ALA A 865 -11.12 -37.07 -8.88
N PRO A 866 -10.51 -35.93 -9.27
CA PRO A 866 -11.25 -34.72 -9.65
C PRO A 866 -12.19 -35.00 -10.83
N GLY A 867 -13.50 -34.89 -10.62
CA GLY A 867 -14.54 -35.09 -11.65
C GLY A 867 -15.24 -36.45 -11.66
N ALA A 868 -14.90 -37.39 -10.78
CA ALA A 868 -15.56 -38.70 -10.71
C ALA A 868 -16.84 -38.67 -9.85
N GLY A 869 -17.89 -37.98 -10.34
CA GLY A 869 -19.23 -37.99 -9.75
C GLY A 869 -19.32 -37.30 -8.38
N GLY A 870 -20.41 -36.57 -8.14
CA GLY A 870 -20.63 -35.83 -6.89
C GLY A 870 -21.79 -34.84 -7.05
N GLY A 871 -22.76 -35.23 -7.88
CA GLY A 871 -23.79 -34.34 -8.39
C GLY A 871 -25.15 -34.55 -7.77
N ARG A 872 -25.28 -35.38 -6.73
CA ARG A 872 -26.56 -35.70 -6.09
C ARG A 872 -26.70 -35.01 -4.75
N LEU A 873 -27.82 -34.32 -4.58
CA LEU A 873 -28.27 -33.70 -3.34
C LEU A 873 -29.51 -34.44 -2.83
N HIS A 874 -29.39 -35.08 -1.68
CA HIS A 874 -30.45 -35.83 -1.02
C HIS A 874 -31.20 -34.96 -0.03
N LEU A 875 -32.52 -34.84 -0.18
CA LEU A 875 -33.37 -34.06 0.72
C LEU A 875 -34.04 -35.03 1.69
N LEU A 876 -33.78 -34.85 2.98
CA LEU A 876 -34.23 -35.75 4.04
C LEU A 876 -35.08 -34.97 5.05
N ALA A 877 -36.24 -35.49 5.43
CA ALA A 877 -36.98 -35.02 6.59
C ALA A 877 -36.46 -35.69 7.87
N VAL A 878 -36.18 -34.90 8.90
CA VAL A 878 -35.60 -35.37 10.17
C VAL A 878 -36.37 -34.74 11.33
N GLY A 879 -36.88 -35.58 12.24
CA GLY A 879 -37.52 -35.14 13.47
C GLY A 879 -36.73 -35.51 14.73
N ALA A 880 -37.38 -35.39 15.89
CA ALA A 880 -36.77 -35.69 17.19
C ALA A 880 -36.29 -37.15 17.34
N ASP A 881 -36.84 -38.08 16.55
CA ASP A 881 -36.42 -39.49 16.52
C ASP A 881 -35.08 -39.72 15.80
N LEU A 882 -34.52 -38.68 15.16
CA LEU A 882 -33.31 -38.74 14.34
C LEU A 882 -33.31 -39.86 13.31
N ARG A 883 -34.49 -40.20 12.76
CA ARG A 883 -34.62 -41.18 11.66
C ARG A 883 -34.87 -40.44 10.35
N PRO A 884 -33.83 -40.22 9.51
CA PRO A 884 -34.00 -39.47 8.27
C PRO A 884 -34.93 -40.19 7.31
N ARG A 885 -35.92 -39.48 6.76
CA ARG A 885 -36.85 -39.98 5.75
C ARG A 885 -36.55 -39.29 4.43
N GLY A 886 -36.26 -40.06 3.39
CA GLY A 886 -36.01 -39.51 2.06
C GLY A 886 -37.25 -38.80 1.52
N LEU A 887 -37.09 -37.54 1.10
CA LEU A 887 -38.12 -36.77 0.40
C LEU A 887 -37.94 -36.95 -1.11
N PHE A 888 -36.78 -36.52 -1.62
CA PHE A 888 -36.41 -36.62 -3.03
C PHE A 888 -34.92 -36.30 -3.21
N THR A 889 -34.40 -36.51 -4.42
CA THR A 889 -33.01 -36.23 -4.79
C THR A 889 -32.97 -35.26 -5.96
N VAL A 890 -32.06 -34.29 -5.90
CA VAL A 890 -31.76 -33.35 -6.99
C VAL A 890 -30.41 -33.73 -7.59
N SER A 891 -30.32 -33.77 -8.93
CA SER A 891 -29.08 -34.12 -9.64
C SER A 891 -28.59 -32.95 -10.48
N THR A 892 -27.29 -32.66 -10.44
CA THR A 892 -26.63 -31.70 -11.34
C THR A 892 -26.48 -32.28 -12.75
N PRO A 893 -26.42 -31.43 -13.80
CA PRO A 893 -26.06 -31.89 -15.14
C PRO A 893 -24.69 -32.57 -15.14
N ALA A 894 -24.57 -33.69 -15.88
CA ALA A 894 -23.33 -34.47 -16.02
C ALA A 894 -22.67 -34.95 -14.69
N ALA A 895 -23.41 -34.98 -13.58
CA ALA A 895 -22.90 -35.32 -12.24
C ALA A 895 -21.71 -34.43 -11.79
N GLU A 896 -21.69 -33.18 -12.25
CA GLU A 896 -20.72 -32.16 -11.85
C GLU A 896 -20.76 -31.91 -10.33
N ALA A 897 -19.60 -31.60 -9.75
CA ALA A 897 -19.43 -31.49 -8.31
C ALA A 897 -20.27 -30.34 -7.72
N ILE A 898 -21.06 -30.64 -6.68
CA ILE A 898 -21.82 -29.65 -5.93
C ILE A 898 -20.87 -28.82 -5.06
N GLU A 899 -20.96 -27.50 -5.18
CA GLU A 899 -20.19 -26.55 -4.37
C GLU A 899 -21.00 -26.03 -3.17
N SER A 900 -22.28 -25.75 -3.37
CA SER A 900 -23.18 -25.27 -2.31
C SER A 900 -24.64 -25.58 -2.62
N ALA A 901 -25.46 -25.64 -1.57
CA ALA A 901 -26.90 -25.84 -1.69
C ALA A 901 -27.67 -25.05 -0.63
N THR A 902 -28.91 -24.67 -0.93
CA THR A 902 -29.83 -24.07 0.05
C THR A 902 -31.20 -24.74 -0.02
N VAL A 903 -31.93 -24.73 1.09
CA VAL A 903 -33.32 -25.21 1.19
C VAL A 903 -34.17 -24.15 1.86
N THR A 904 -35.25 -23.72 1.21
CA THR A 904 -36.14 -22.66 1.72
C THR A 904 -37.60 -23.14 1.66
N PRO A 905 -38.22 -23.45 2.80
CA PRO A 905 -39.64 -23.81 2.88
C PRO A 905 -40.56 -22.64 2.53
N LEU A 906 -41.60 -22.89 1.73
CA LEU A 906 -42.58 -21.92 1.23
C LEU A 906 -44.01 -22.47 1.35
N GLY A 907 -44.42 -22.77 2.58
CA GLY A 907 -45.66 -23.52 2.84
C GLY A 907 -45.50 -24.97 2.40
N ASN A 908 -46.40 -25.49 1.57
CA ASN A 908 -46.31 -26.87 1.05
C ASN A 908 -45.29 -27.07 -0.08
N ARG A 909 -44.44 -26.08 -0.34
CA ARG A 909 -43.43 -26.09 -1.40
C ARG A 909 -42.05 -25.92 -0.80
N LEU A 910 -41.05 -26.49 -1.44
CA LEU A 910 -39.65 -26.34 -1.09
C LEU A 910 -38.88 -25.76 -2.26
N LEU A 911 -38.24 -24.61 -2.06
CA LEU A 911 -37.26 -24.09 -3.01
C LEU A 911 -35.89 -24.68 -2.66
N VAL A 912 -35.26 -25.34 -3.64
CA VAL A 912 -33.92 -25.92 -3.53
C VAL A 912 -33.01 -25.23 -4.53
N THR A 913 -31.84 -24.80 -4.08
CA THR A 913 -30.78 -24.28 -4.96
C THR A 913 -29.57 -25.17 -4.89
N VAL A 914 -28.93 -25.47 -6.02
CA VAL A 914 -27.72 -26.27 -6.12
C VAL A 914 -26.74 -25.56 -7.04
N THR A 915 -25.63 -25.07 -6.49
CA THR A 915 -24.51 -24.50 -7.26
C THR A 915 -23.48 -25.58 -7.54
N TYR A 916 -23.03 -25.66 -8.79
CA TYR A 916 -22.05 -26.63 -9.29
C TYR A 916 -21.09 -25.95 -10.29
N VAL A 917 -19.96 -26.60 -10.59
CA VAL A 917 -18.93 -26.06 -11.50
C VAL A 917 -19.05 -26.75 -12.86
N GLY A 918 -19.30 -25.96 -13.92
CA GLY A 918 -19.44 -26.45 -15.30
C GLY A 918 -18.12 -26.91 -15.92
N ALA A 919 -18.19 -27.80 -16.92
CA ALA A 919 -17.05 -28.18 -17.76
C ALA A 919 -16.36 -26.95 -18.38
N THR A 920 -15.01 -26.96 -18.38
CA THR A 920 -14.16 -25.87 -18.88
C THR A 920 -14.47 -25.54 -20.35
N VAL A 921 -14.95 -24.33 -20.64
CA VAL A 921 -14.94 -23.78 -22.00
C VAL A 921 -13.72 -22.88 -22.13
N LEU A 922 -12.59 -23.45 -22.58
CA LEU A 922 -11.48 -22.65 -23.09
C LEU A 922 -11.95 -21.97 -24.39
N PRO A 923 -11.76 -20.65 -24.58
CA PRO A 923 -11.89 -20.08 -25.90
C PRO A 923 -10.90 -20.76 -26.85
N LEU A 924 -11.46 -21.14 -28.00
CA LEU A 924 -10.83 -21.81 -29.13
C LEU A 924 -9.63 -21.03 -29.71
N GLU A 925 -8.72 -21.80 -30.30
CA GLU A 925 -7.65 -21.41 -31.23
C GLU A 925 -7.94 -20.13 -32.03
N GLY A 926 -6.95 -19.22 -32.09
CA GLY A 926 -6.96 -18.09 -33.03
C GLY A 926 -6.66 -16.70 -32.47
N LEU A 927 -6.40 -16.55 -31.17
CA LEU A 927 -5.79 -15.35 -30.61
C LEU A 927 -4.29 -15.60 -30.48
N ASP A 928 -3.46 -14.65 -30.93
CA ASP A 928 -2.02 -14.67 -30.68
C ASP A 928 -1.77 -15.04 -29.20
N ASP A 929 -0.80 -15.93 -28.93
CA ASP A 929 -0.48 -16.54 -27.62
C ASP A 929 -0.25 -15.55 -26.45
N TYR A 930 -0.42 -14.26 -26.69
CA TYR A 930 -0.25 -13.14 -25.76
C TYR A 930 -1.54 -12.67 -25.06
N ASP A 931 -2.74 -13.07 -25.52
CA ASP A 931 -4.04 -12.53 -25.01
C ASP A 931 -4.93 -13.53 -24.24
N ALA A 932 -4.59 -14.81 -24.19
CA ALA A 932 -5.42 -15.81 -23.51
C ALA A 932 -5.23 -15.74 -21.98
N ALA A 933 -6.11 -15.00 -21.29
CA ALA A 933 -6.22 -15.09 -19.84
C ALA A 933 -6.58 -16.53 -19.41
N THR A 934 -5.96 -17.04 -18.36
CA THR A 934 -6.32 -18.32 -17.70
C THR A 934 -7.64 -18.15 -16.95
N CYS A 935 -8.75 -18.15 -17.68
CA CYS A 935 -10.11 -17.99 -17.14
C CYS A 935 -10.53 -19.26 -16.39
N ARG A 936 -11.20 -19.11 -15.23
CA ARG A 936 -11.67 -20.25 -14.42
C ARG A 936 -12.98 -20.80 -14.99
N PRO A 937 -13.31 -22.10 -14.76
CA PRO A 937 -14.61 -22.65 -15.18
C PRO A 937 -15.76 -21.86 -14.55
N GLN A 938 -16.82 -21.66 -15.34
CA GLN A 938 -18.00 -20.89 -14.94
C GLN A 938 -18.87 -21.75 -14.00
N ARG A 939 -19.28 -21.18 -12.86
CA ARG A 939 -20.25 -21.82 -11.95
C ARG A 939 -21.65 -21.68 -12.51
N ALA A 940 -22.51 -22.67 -12.28
CA ALA A 940 -23.93 -22.60 -12.58
C ALA A 940 -24.75 -22.94 -11.33
N THR A 941 -25.93 -22.33 -11.20
CA THR A 941 -26.88 -22.65 -10.13
C THR A 941 -28.19 -23.16 -10.73
N LEU A 942 -28.54 -24.40 -10.39
CA LEU A 942 -29.86 -24.97 -10.60
C LEU A 942 -30.78 -24.54 -9.45
N ILE A 943 -31.96 -24.01 -9.78
CA ILE A 943 -33.02 -23.67 -8.83
C ILE A 943 -34.24 -24.50 -9.17
N GLU A 944 -34.81 -25.13 -8.16
CA GLU A 944 -35.98 -25.99 -8.29
C GLU A 944 -37.01 -25.69 -7.21
N LEU A 945 -38.24 -25.39 -7.63
CA LEU A 945 -39.39 -25.35 -6.76
C LEU A 945 -40.08 -26.71 -6.81
N ARG A 946 -40.11 -27.40 -5.68
CA ARG A 946 -40.65 -28.75 -5.53
C ARG A 946 -41.88 -28.73 -4.62
N ASP A 947 -42.85 -29.60 -4.89
CA ASP A 947 -43.91 -29.90 -3.93
C ASP A 947 -43.33 -30.76 -2.79
N LEU A 948 -43.58 -30.38 -1.54
CA LEU A 948 -42.93 -31.01 -0.39
C LEU A 948 -43.41 -32.45 -0.14
N ALA A 949 -44.68 -32.74 -0.46
CA ALA A 949 -45.29 -34.04 -0.19
C ALA A 949 -44.99 -35.06 -1.30
N THR A 950 -45.01 -34.63 -2.55
CA THR A 950 -44.86 -35.50 -3.73
C THR A 950 -43.45 -35.49 -4.31
N GLY A 951 -42.64 -34.48 -3.98
CA GLY A 951 -41.34 -34.26 -4.62
C GLY A 951 -41.44 -33.83 -6.10
N GLN A 952 -42.64 -33.50 -6.59
CA GLN A 952 -42.84 -33.09 -7.98
C GLN A 952 -42.20 -31.72 -8.26
N THR A 953 -41.49 -31.61 -9.38
CA THR A 953 -41.00 -30.34 -9.92
C THR A 953 -42.16 -29.45 -10.35
N LEU A 954 -42.34 -28.33 -9.65
CA LEU A 954 -43.31 -27.29 -9.99
C LEU A 954 -42.73 -26.26 -10.96
N ALA A 955 -41.46 -25.91 -10.76
CA ALA A 955 -40.69 -25.03 -11.64
C ALA A 955 -39.19 -25.30 -11.48
N ALA A 956 -38.40 -25.07 -12.52
CA ALA A 956 -36.95 -25.18 -12.47
C ALA A 956 -36.28 -24.18 -13.40
N GLN A 957 -35.12 -23.65 -13.02
CA GLN A 957 -34.33 -22.72 -13.81
C GLN A 957 -32.84 -22.88 -13.50
N THR A 958 -31.97 -22.65 -14.49
CA THR A 958 -30.52 -22.64 -14.30
C THR A 958 -29.96 -21.25 -14.58
N PHE A 959 -29.01 -20.81 -13.76
CA PHE A 959 -28.30 -19.54 -13.90
C PHE A 959 -26.80 -19.75 -14.07
N ASP A 960 -26.27 -19.35 -15.22
CA ASP A 960 -24.84 -19.38 -15.48
C ASP A 960 -24.13 -18.18 -14.85
N GLY A 961 -22.93 -18.40 -14.33
CA GLY A 961 -22.10 -17.38 -13.69
C GLY A 961 -22.62 -16.90 -12.33
N VAL A 962 -23.60 -17.57 -11.72
CA VAL A 962 -24.12 -17.24 -10.39
C VAL A 962 -23.95 -18.42 -9.45
N SER A 963 -23.46 -18.14 -8.24
CA SER A 963 -23.39 -19.06 -7.10
C SER A 963 -24.36 -18.58 -6.02
N VAL A 964 -25.05 -19.51 -5.34
CA VAL A 964 -26.02 -19.20 -4.29
C VAL A 964 -25.65 -19.93 -3.01
N ILE A 965 -25.46 -19.17 -1.93
CA ILE A 965 -25.03 -19.67 -0.62
C ILE A 965 -26.10 -19.46 0.45
N ALA A 966 -26.92 -18.42 0.30
CA ALA A 966 -27.96 -18.07 1.25
C ALA A 966 -29.28 -17.84 0.53
N ALA A 967 -30.39 -18.20 1.17
CA ALA A 967 -31.73 -17.94 0.68
C ALA A 967 -32.66 -17.67 1.86
N VAL A 968 -33.54 -16.67 1.73
CA VAL A 968 -34.56 -16.32 2.72
C VAL A 968 -35.90 -16.06 2.06
N ALA A 969 -36.97 -16.56 2.67
CA ALA A 969 -38.33 -16.23 2.27
C ALA A 969 -38.66 -14.80 2.75
N GLN A 970 -39.15 -13.95 1.85
CA GLN A 970 -39.54 -12.57 2.17
C GLN A 970 -40.89 -12.24 1.52
N GLY A 971 -41.92 -12.06 2.35
CA GLY A 971 -43.29 -11.89 1.87
C GLY A 971 -43.76 -13.11 1.07
N ARG A 972 -44.09 -12.94 -0.21
CA ARG A 972 -44.49 -14.02 -1.13
C ARG A 972 -43.36 -14.55 -2.02
N GLY A 973 -42.17 -13.94 -1.96
CA GLY A 973 -41.02 -14.28 -2.79
C GLY A 973 -39.82 -14.80 -1.99
N VAL A 974 -38.72 -15.05 -2.69
CA VAL A 974 -37.44 -15.49 -2.09
C VAL A 974 -36.32 -14.57 -2.51
N TRP A 975 -35.47 -14.20 -1.56
CA TRP A 975 -34.22 -13.50 -1.84
C TRP A 975 -33.05 -14.47 -1.71
N LEU A 976 -32.16 -14.46 -2.69
CA LEU A 976 -30.96 -15.27 -2.78
C LEU A 976 -29.73 -14.40 -2.60
N GLY A 977 -28.74 -14.92 -1.89
CA GLY A 977 -27.43 -14.30 -1.69
C GLY A 977 -26.33 -15.25 -2.15
N GLY A 978 -25.37 -14.71 -2.90
CA GLY A 978 -24.13 -15.43 -3.22
C GLY A 978 -23.16 -14.56 -4.00
N ALA A 979 -22.63 -15.06 -5.11
CA ALA A 979 -21.74 -14.29 -5.98
C ALA A 979 -22.03 -14.48 -7.48
N ARG A 980 -21.81 -13.43 -8.26
CA ARG A 980 -21.81 -13.43 -9.72
C ARG A 980 -20.38 -13.32 -10.26
N ARG A 981 -20.06 -14.07 -11.31
CA ARG A 981 -18.74 -14.10 -11.95
C ARG A 981 -18.88 -14.14 -13.47
N THR A 982 -18.10 -13.33 -14.17
CA THR A 982 -17.87 -13.46 -15.62
C THR A 982 -16.71 -14.45 -15.86
N PRO A 983 -16.61 -15.12 -17.03
CA PRO A 983 -15.61 -16.19 -17.25
C PRO A 983 -14.18 -15.83 -16.83
N CYS A 984 -13.77 -14.58 -17.06
CA CYS A 984 -12.44 -14.06 -16.74
C CYS A 984 -12.46 -13.00 -15.62
N GLY A 985 -13.56 -12.89 -14.88
CA GLY A 985 -13.76 -11.90 -13.80
C GLY A 985 -13.63 -12.48 -12.39
N GLU A 986 -13.62 -11.58 -11.41
CA GLU A 986 -13.67 -11.92 -9.99
C GLU A 986 -15.11 -12.19 -9.53
N ASP A 987 -15.27 -12.92 -8.42
CA ASP A 987 -16.59 -13.09 -7.79
C ASP A 987 -17.08 -11.73 -7.26
N ARG A 988 -18.34 -11.40 -7.51
CA ARG A 988 -18.99 -10.19 -7.02
C ARG A 988 -20.20 -10.55 -6.17
N ALA A 989 -20.23 -10.08 -4.94
CA ALA A 989 -21.33 -10.36 -4.00
C ALA A 989 -22.64 -9.88 -4.62
N VAL A 990 -23.65 -10.76 -4.67
CA VAL A 990 -24.94 -10.45 -5.31
C VAL A 990 -26.10 -10.87 -4.42
N VAL A 991 -27.13 -10.03 -4.38
CA VAL A 991 -28.45 -10.34 -3.82
C VAL A 991 -29.48 -10.27 -4.93
N LEU A 992 -30.23 -11.35 -5.12
CA LEU A 992 -31.25 -11.50 -6.15
C LEU A 992 -32.62 -11.71 -5.49
N ALA A 993 -33.67 -11.09 -6.02
CA ALA A 993 -35.05 -11.46 -5.70
C ALA A 993 -35.62 -12.34 -6.80
N LEU A 994 -36.25 -13.45 -6.44
CA LEU A 994 -37.00 -14.29 -7.38
C LEU A 994 -38.44 -13.79 -7.49
N ASP A 995 -38.95 -13.74 -8.72
CA ASP A 995 -40.38 -13.57 -8.97
C ASP A 995 -41.16 -14.90 -8.91
N ASP A 996 -42.47 -14.84 -9.19
CA ASP A 996 -43.34 -16.03 -9.15
C ASP A 996 -43.00 -17.10 -10.20
N LYS A 997 -42.18 -16.76 -11.21
CA LYS A 997 -41.67 -17.67 -12.25
C LYS A 997 -40.22 -18.08 -12.01
N LEU A 998 -39.67 -17.77 -10.83
CA LEU A 998 -38.26 -17.96 -10.47
C LEU A 998 -37.28 -17.08 -11.25
N ALA A 999 -37.73 -16.06 -11.98
CA ALA A 999 -36.81 -15.16 -12.68
C ALA A 999 -36.10 -14.22 -11.68
N PRO A 1000 -34.77 -14.02 -11.81
CA PRO A 1000 -34.00 -13.26 -10.84
C PRO A 1000 -34.00 -11.78 -11.20
N ARG A 1001 -34.24 -10.92 -10.21
CA ARG A 1001 -34.03 -9.47 -10.25
C ARG A 1001 -32.91 -9.09 -9.30
N THR A 1002 -31.85 -8.47 -9.79
CA THR A 1002 -30.75 -7.99 -8.95
C THR A 1002 -31.25 -6.89 -7.99
N LEU A 1003 -31.09 -7.11 -6.69
CA LEU A 1003 -31.32 -6.11 -5.64
C LEU A 1003 -30.02 -5.37 -5.29
N TYR A 1004 -28.91 -6.10 -5.29
CA TYR A 1004 -27.58 -5.59 -4.99
C TYR A 1004 -26.53 -6.40 -5.75
N GLU A 1005 -25.51 -5.73 -6.29
CA GLU A 1005 -24.30 -6.34 -6.84
C GLU A 1005 -23.11 -5.48 -6.42
N ASP A 1006 -22.08 -6.09 -5.84
CA ASP A 1006 -20.86 -5.38 -5.46
C ASP A 1006 -20.12 -4.93 -6.71
N ALA A 1007 -20.00 -3.62 -6.89
CA ALA A 1007 -19.31 -3.02 -8.01
C ALA A 1007 -17.80 -2.81 -7.76
N ASN A 1008 -17.32 -3.01 -6.53
CA ASN A 1008 -16.00 -2.60 -6.09
C ASN A 1008 -14.95 -3.70 -6.27
N LEU A 1009 -13.69 -3.33 -6.49
CA LEU A 1009 -12.56 -4.27 -6.63
C LEU A 1009 -12.44 -5.27 -5.49
N GLY A 1010 -11.88 -6.44 -5.80
CA GLY A 1010 -11.66 -7.54 -4.86
C GLY A 1010 -12.86 -8.48 -4.79
N ALA A 1011 -12.57 -9.77 -4.94
CA ALA A 1011 -13.57 -10.83 -4.92
C ALA A 1011 -14.47 -10.73 -3.67
N SER A 1012 -15.77 -10.83 -3.86
CA SER A 1012 -16.75 -10.76 -2.79
C SER A 1012 -17.88 -11.76 -2.99
N GLN A 1013 -18.46 -12.22 -1.88
CA GLN A 1013 -19.54 -13.21 -1.91
C GLN A 1013 -20.45 -13.02 -0.69
N VAL A 1014 -21.76 -12.93 -0.91
CA VAL A 1014 -22.74 -12.96 0.18
C VAL A 1014 -22.74 -14.34 0.81
N ARG A 1015 -22.59 -14.38 2.14
CA ARG A 1015 -22.47 -15.62 2.93
C ARG A 1015 -23.73 -15.93 3.71
N THR A 1016 -24.54 -14.90 3.99
CA THR A 1016 -25.78 -15.00 4.74
C THR A 1016 -26.74 -13.85 4.41
N LEU A 1017 -28.04 -14.14 4.55
CA LEU A 1017 -29.14 -13.18 4.54
C LEU A 1017 -29.93 -13.42 5.82
N ALA A 1018 -30.11 -12.39 6.65
CA ALA A 1018 -30.92 -12.45 7.86
C ALA A 1018 -32.11 -11.48 7.73
N LEU A 1019 -33.33 -11.92 8.04
CA LEU A 1019 -34.49 -11.04 8.03
C LEU A 1019 -34.45 -10.11 9.25
N THR A 1020 -34.74 -8.82 9.05
CA THR A 1020 -34.87 -7.83 10.13
C THR A 1020 -36.28 -7.24 10.12
N PRO A 1021 -36.76 -6.59 11.20
CA PRO A 1021 -38.04 -5.89 11.18
C PRO A 1021 -38.15 -4.86 10.05
N GLY A 1022 -37.02 -4.25 9.66
CA GLY A 1022 -36.91 -3.24 8.60
C GLY A 1022 -36.77 -3.80 7.17
N GLY A 1023 -36.50 -5.10 7.01
CA GLY A 1023 -36.28 -5.73 5.71
C GLY A 1023 -35.36 -6.96 5.82
N ALA A 1024 -34.13 -6.84 5.33
CA ALA A 1024 -33.11 -7.88 5.48
C ALA A 1024 -31.70 -7.30 5.63
N PHE A 1025 -30.82 -8.08 6.24
CA PHE A 1025 -29.41 -7.81 6.42
C PHE A 1025 -28.61 -8.84 5.63
N ALA A 1026 -27.77 -8.36 4.71
CA ALA A 1026 -26.84 -9.19 3.96
C ALA A 1026 -25.43 -9.00 4.52
N ALA A 1027 -24.77 -10.13 4.82
CA ALA A 1027 -23.37 -10.14 5.21
C ALA A 1027 -22.55 -10.98 4.23
N ALA A 1028 -21.46 -10.41 3.75
CA ALA A 1028 -20.60 -10.94 2.71
C ALA A 1028 -19.15 -10.96 3.18
N SER A 1029 -18.36 -11.89 2.66
CA SER A 1029 -16.90 -11.82 2.76
C SER A 1029 -16.36 -11.14 1.53
N LYS A 1030 -15.49 -10.14 1.73
CA LYS A 1030 -14.81 -9.40 0.67
C LYS A 1030 -13.30 -9.52 0.85
N ALA A 1031 -12.58 -9.95 -0.17
CA ALA A 1031 -11.13 -10.06 -0.12
C ALA A 1031 -10.47 -8.66 -0.05
N ASN A 1032 -9.55 -8.47 0.90
CA ASN A 1032 -8.78 -7.24 1.10
C ASN A 1032 -7.55 -7.21 0.17
N VAL A 1033 -6.90 -8.36 0.00
CA VAL A 1033 -5.68 -8.54 -0.79
C VAL A 1033 -5.86 -9.76 -1.67
N THR A 1034 -5.75 -9.58 -2.98
CA THR A 1034 -5.51 -10.69 -3.88
C THR A 1034 -4.03 -11.07 -3.71
N ASP A 1035 -3.72 -12.21 -3.08
CA ASP A 1035 -2.33 -12.68 -3.06
C ASP A 1035 -1.95 -13.13 -4.50
N TYR A 1036 -1.11 -12.33 -5.15
CA TYR A 1036 -0.62 -12.58 -6.52
C TYR A 1036 0.65 -13.42 -6.56
N ARG A 1037 1.06 -14.05 -5.44
CA ARG A 1037 2.09 -15.09 -5.48
C ARG A 1037 1.65 -16.20 -6.42
N ALA A 1038 2.56 -16.67 -7.28
CA ALA A 1038 2.30 -17.85 -8.09
C ALA A 1038 1.90 -18.99 -7.14
N PRO A 1039 0.71 -19.60 -7.30
CA PRO A 1039 0.28 -20.65 -6.39
C PRO A 1039 1.32 -21.77 -6.42
N ASP A 1040 1.77 -22.21 -5.26
CA ASP A 1040 2.54 -23.45 -5.16
C ASP A 1040 1.59 -24.60 -5.50
N VAL A 1041 1.58 -24.96 -6.79
CA VAL A 1041 0.71 -25.99 -7.36
C VAL A 1041 0.94 -27.33 -6.67
N ALA A 1042 2.16 -27.60 -6.20
CA ALA A 1042 2.52 -28.84 -5.52
C ALA A 1042 2.09 -28.84 -4.04
N ALA A 1043 2.08 -27.69 -3.36
CA ALA A 1043 1.49 -27.56 -2.02
C ALA A 1043 -0.04 -27.58 -2.07
N ALA A 1044 -0.66 -26.95 -3.07
CA ALA A 1044 -2.11 -26.96 -3.27
C ALA A 1044 -2.67 -28.36 -3.53
N ALA A 1045 -1.94 -29.20 -4.25
CA ALA A 1045 -2.29 -30.60 -4.54
C ALA A 1045 -2.11 -31.56 -3.34
N ARG A 1046 -1.35 -31.16 -2.31
CA ARG A 1046 -1.07 -31.96 -1.11
C ARG A 1046 -1.83 -31.49 0.14
N ALA A 1047 -2.56 -30.38 0.03
CA ALA A 1047 -3.21 -29.75 1.15
C ALA A 1047 -4.61 -30.34 1.38
N ASP A 1048 -4.90 -30.71 2.63
CA ASP A 1048 -6.22 -31.12 3.10
C ASP A 1048 -7.27 -30.07 2.68
N PRO A 1049 -8.36 -30.46 1.99
CA PRO A 1049 -9.42 -29.54 1.56
C PRO A 1049 -10.18 -28.88 2.72
N TYR A 1050 -10.04 -29.39 3.95
CA TYR A 1050 -10.72 -28.88 5.16
C TYR A 1050 -9.77 -28.44 6.27
N ALA A 1051 -8.45 -28.47 6.05
CA ALA A 1051 -7.56 -27.73 6.91
C ALA A 1051 -7.96 -26.24 6.84
N LEU A 1052 -8.18 -25.62 8.00
CA LEU A 1052 -8.19 -24.18 8.14
C LEU A 1052 -6.81 -23.71 7.69
N ARG A 1053 -6.66 -23.47 6.39
CA ARG A 1053 -5.46 -22.83 5.87
C ARG A 1053 -5.43 -21.45 6.52
N PRO A 1054 -4.29 -20.95 7.00
CA PRO A 1054 -4.14 -19.51 7.14
C PRO A 1054 -4.55 -18.95 5.76
N PHE A 1055 -5.67 -18.22 5.73
CA PHE A 1055 -6.22 -17.78 4.45
C PHE A 1055 -5.11 -17.04 3.71
N PRO A 1056 -4.70 -17.48 2.50
CA PRO A 1056 -3.70 -16.73 1.73
C PRO A 1056 -4.22 -15.32 1.41
N ASP A 1057 -5.55 -15.19 1.35
CA ASP A 1057 -6.26 -13.93 1.19
C ASP A 1057 -6.83 -13.44 2.54
N THR A 1058 -6.54 -12.20 2.91
CA THR A 1058 -7.20 -11.51 4.04
C THR A 1058 -8.59 -11.03 3.62
N TYR A 1059 -9.61 -11.13 4.48
CA TYR A 1059 -11.00 -10.73 4.20
C TYR A 1059 -11.49 -9.60 5.11
N SER A 1060 -12.60 -8.97 4.72
CA SER A 1060 -13.43 -8.13 5.57
C SER A 1060 -14.90 -8.48 5.41
N GLY A 1061 -15.69 -8.18 6.44
CA GLY A 1061 -17.13 -8.32 6.37
C GLY A 1061 -17.75 -7.17 5.60
N LEU A 1062 -18.35 -7.42 4.44
CA LEU A 1062 -19.17 -6.46 3.71
C LEU A 1062 -20.61 -6.59 4.17
N LEU A 1063 -21.17 -5.51 4.72
CA LEU A 1063 -22.49 -5.45 5.34
C LEU A 1063 -23.41 -4.53 4.53
N VAL A 1064 -24.59 -5.03 4.16
CA VAL A 1064 -25.59 -4.28 3.40
C VAL A 1064 -26.95 -4.50 4.03
N THR A 1065 -27.70 -3.42 4.32
CA THR A 1065 -29.11 -3.53 4.71
C THR A 1065 -29.98 -3.35 3.48
N LEU A 1066 -31.09 -4.08 3.42
CA LEU A 1066 -32.09 -4.02 2.36
C LEU A 1066 -33.41 -3.65 3.02
N ASP A 1067 -34.07 -2.59 2.56
CA ASP A 1067 -35.42 -2.27 3.05
C ASP A 1067 -36.43 -3.34 2.60
N ARG A 1068 -37.68 -3.28 3.08
CA ARG A 1068 -38.75 -4.22 2.68
C ARG A 1068 -39.02 -4.29 1.17
N ARG A 1069 -38.62 -3.27 0.39
CA ARG A 1069 -38.76 -3.23 -1.07
C ARG A 1069 -37.52 -3.77 -1.81
N GLY A 1070 -36.48 -4.14 -1.06
CA GLY A 1070 -35.21 -4.62 -1.59
C GLY A 1070 -34.30 -3.49 -2.07
N ARG A 1071 -34.45 -2.26 -1.56
CA ARG A 1071 -33.51 -1.16 -1.84
C ARG A 1071 -32.30 -1.29 -0.90
N PRO A 1072 -31.07 -1.41 -1.42
CA PRO A 1072 -29.89 -1.54 -0.60
C PRO A 1072 -29.48 -0.19 0.02
N SER A 1073 -28.96 -0.23 1.25
CA SER A 1073 -28.22 0.87 1.86
C SER A 1073 -26.83 1.02 1.22
N THR A 1074 -26.13 2.11 1.52
CA THR A 1074 -24.69 2.18 1.27
C THR A 1074 -23.99 1.02 1.98
N PRO A 1075 -23.16 0.22 1.28
CA PRO A 1075 -22.43 -0.87 1.90
C PRO A 1075 -21.46 -0.36 2.96
N ARG A 1076 -21.28 -1.15 4.02
CA ARG A 1076 -20.35 -0.87 5.11
C ARG A 1076 -19.37 -2.02 5.25
N LEU A 1077 -18.16 -1.74 5.69
CA LEU A 1077 -17.18 -2.78 5.98
C LEU A 1077 -17.02 -2.94 7.49
N LEU A 1078 -16.93 -4.20 7.91
CA LEU A 1078 -16.54 -4.65 9.22
C LEU A 1078 -15.10 -5.14 9.09
N ASP A 1079 -14.19 -4.43 9.73
CA ASP A 1079 -12.74 -4.61 9.60
C ASP A 1079 -12.06 -4.59 10.99
N SER A 1080 -11.18 -5.56 11.25
CA SER A 1080 -10.29 -5.61 12.44
C SER A 1080 -8.87 -5.13 12.11
N GLY A 1081 -8.66 -4.56 10.94
CA GLY A 1081 -7.35 -4.18 10.43
C GLY A 1081 -6.57 -5.36 9.80
N SER A 1082 -7.13 -6.55 9.65
CA SER A 1082 -6.31 -7.64 9.09
C SER A 1082 -7.04 -8.86 8.57
N ASN A 1083 -8.08 -9.40 9.21
CA ASN A 1083 -8.86 -10.49 8.62
C ASN A 1083 -10.19 -10.73 9.36
N ILE A 1084 -11.30 -10.37 8.73
CA ILE A 1084 -12.66 -10.76 9.13
C ILE A 1084 -13.28 -11.58 8.02
N TYR A 1085 -13.47 -12.87 8.27
CA TYR A 1085 -14.21 -13.75 7.39
C TYR A 1085 -15.62 -13.94 7.95
N VAL A 1086 -16.64 -13.52 7.20
CA VAL A 1086 -18.03 -13.64 7.61
C VAL A 1086 -18.62 -14.92 7.06
N THR A 1087 -19.39 -15.64 7.88
CA THR A 1087 -20.03 -16.88 7.45
C THR A 1087 -21.52 -16.87 7.69
N THR A 1088 -21.97 -16.29 8.81
CA THR A 1088 -23.37 -16.32 9.21
C THR A 1088 -23.78 -15.03 9.91
N ALA A 1089 -25.07 -14.78 10.00
CA ALA A 1089 -25.63 -13.68 10.76
C ALA A 1089 -27.01 -14.06 11.31
N LEU A 1090 -27.36 -13.48 12.45
CA LEU A 1090 -28.63 -13.66 13.12
C LEU A 1090 -29.14 -12.29 13.60
N ALA A 1091 -30.34 -11.91 13.16
CA ALA A 1091 -31.02 -10.75 13.71
C ALA A 1091 -31.78 -11.15 14.98
N GLN A 1092 -31.54 -10.45 16.09
CA GLN A 1092 -32.21 -10.70 17.35
C GLN A 1092 -33.52 -9.89 17.45
N PRO A 1093 -34.50 -10.37 18.23
CA PRO A 1093 -35.72 -9.61 18.53
C PRO A 1093 -35.46 -8.24 19.18
N SER A 1094 -34.31 -8.07 19.84
CA SER A 1094 -33.86 -6.82 20.46
C SER A 1094 -33.47 -5.72 19.46
N GLY A 1095 -33.32 -6.05 18.17
CA GLY A 1095 -32.75 -5.16 17.15
C GLY A 1095 -31.22 -5.21 17.06
N GLU A 1096 -30.56 -6.08 17.83
CA GLU A 1096 -29.13 -6.38 17.66
C GLU A 1096 -28.94 -7.43 16.56
N ILE A 1097 -27.89 -7.30 15.75
CA ILE A 1097 -27.50 -8.23 14.71
C ILE A 1097 -26.18 -8.87 15.13
N LEU A 1098 -26.18 -10.20 15.23
CA LEU A 1098 -24.99 -10.99 15.51
C LEU A 1098 -24.41 -11.48 14.19
N VAL A 1099 -23.14 -11.18 13.93
CA VAL A 1099 -22.42 -11.69 12.76
C VAL A 1099 -21.41 -12.73 13.25
N GLY A 1100 -21.49 -13.94 12.73
CA GLY A 1100 -20.58 -15.05 13.06
C GLY A 1100 -19.61 -15.33 11.92
N GLY A 1101 -18.37 -15.65 12.28
CA GLY A 1101 -17.37 -16.13 11.34
C GLY A 1101 -16.03 -16.30 12.04
N ALA A 1102 -14.98 -15.72 11.46
CA ALA A 1102 -13.64 -15.71 12.04
C ALA A 1102 -13.01 -14.31 12.06
N VAL A 1103 -12.24 -14.03 13.12
CA VAL A 1103 -11.34 -12.87 13.24
C VAL A 1103 -9.92 -13.37 13.43
N ALA A 1104 -8.98 -12.93 12.59
CA ALA A 1104 -7.59 -13.39 12.63
C ALA A 1104 -7.45 -14.93 12.73
N GLY A 1105 -8.36 -15.66 12.07
CA GLY A 1105 -8.39 -17.13 12.05
C GLY A 1105 -9.08 -17.80 13.25
N GLN A 1106 -9.54 -17.07 14.27
CA GLN A 1106 -10.29 -17.60 15.42
C GLN A 1106 -11.80 -17.43 15.26
N ALA A 1107 -12.60 -18.36 15.78
CA ALA A 1107 -14.05 -18.29 15.72
C ALA A 1107 -14.53 -17.09 16.55
N ALA A 1108 -15.34 -16.21 15.96
CA ALA A 1108 -15.83 -15.02 16.65
C ALA A 1108 -17.27 -14.64 16.29
N ILE A 1109 -17.93 -13.96 17.23
CA ILE A 1109 -19.23 -13.32 17.07
C ILE A 1109 -19.07 -11.81 17.27
N PHE A 1110 -19.49 -11.04 16.27
CA PHE A 1110 -19.53 -9.57 16.30
C PHE A 1110 -20.97 -9.12 16.61
N LYS A 1111 -21.13 -8.24 17.59
CA LYS A 1111 -22.44 -7.71 18.00
C LYS A 1111 -22.65 -6.32 17.39
N LEU A 1112 -23.65 -6.18 16.53
CA LEU A 1112 -23.93 -4.96 15.78
C LEU A 1112 -25.30 -4.39 16.13
N ARG A 1113 -25.45 -3.07 16.19
CA ARG A 1113 -26.77 -2.42 16.33
C ARG A 1113 -27.27 -1.91 14.98
N GLU A 1114 -28.51 -2.27 14.63
CA GLU A 1114 -29.21 -1.71 13.47
C GLU A 1114 -29.39 -0.20 13.73
N ARG A 1115 -28.84 0.65 12.86
CA ARG A 1115 -28.92 2.11 12.95
C ARG A 1115 -30.07 2.64 12.11
#